data_AF-A0A8C3RKE1-F1
#
_entry.id   AF-A0A8C3RKE1-F1
#
_cell.length_a   1.000
_cell.length_b   1.000
_cell.length_c   1.000
_cell.angle_alpha   90.00
_cell.angle_beta   90.00
_cell.angle_gamma   90.00
#
_symmetry.space_group_name_H-M   'P 1'
#
loop_
_entity.id
_entity.type
_entity.pdbx_description
1 polymer ?
#
loop_
_entity_poly.entity_id
_entity_poly.type
_entity_poly.pdbx_seq_one_letter_code
_entity_poly.pdbx_strand_id
1 'polypeptide(L)'
;MEGQLTKQLGTSTEEEAARGQKPTVPPAAERAKAKCRPPRPPPPTPAGEPGRRREQSPLLHLDLFNFDCPEAEGSRYVLTSPRSLEACARCAVKPVELLPRALSELVREAPGRSMRVAAGLYEVYEMDRQRKLQQCREERERIIREEKRRIFTPLMLSSLPSSPAARISFKTTPNGSCALAPGAGAPTGTKTKSHSLDSLQKRREGFSTKTSSESGASSSYSGESFRDRWPKGTPRTRTVAAMNSLVGRSFSLGDLSHSPQTTKKVEKIVKEVKKKKGLKEVPKRDRKIAALMIAKHQEENILSEQRYAAHLQWDSQRRRAEQQKEQEEKEKQRALLQCQKMWESQVEKRRGKLTQGQEAATMLKQRQCLMYEERWKEQAEKQDRMKRDKLERAIVEDKQKKLHQEHNLKVKEEDKKEFLEREEQLLQDKMSTAAQKKLKKELQLQKEKKLLNQAEKLKHEALLKELARQEAEEKEVLKASLEVNLHKAQENYEQLIEKRNQELREKAKREEMQIQRAKLAAERKEREQKEHLEALAKATERKLQHAAQVAEEVVQQKARKVVLSRLEKEKMQKVNKQKVEQYEDFRRREILLSIERKLERSEQIFKEKKTVQENARLVARASFHVREKVREETNMRTFDKMVSEAELHASLDKK
;
A
#
# COMPACT_ATOMS: atom_id res chain seq x y z
N MET A 1 -46.55 -15.56 -92.32
CA MET A 1 -45.81 -16.78 -91.92
C MET A 1 -45.28 -16.51 -90.53
N GLU A 2 -46.03 -16.99 -89.53
CA GLU A 2 -45.71 -18.25 -88.85
C GLU A 2 -44.33 -18.10 -88.19
N GLY A 3 -44.28 -17.97 -86.86
CA GLY A 3 -44.45 -19.12 -85.98
C GLY A 3 -43.08 -19.80 -85.84
N GLN A 4 -42.58 -20.20 -84.69
CA GLN A 4 -43.16 -20.59 -83.43
C GLN A 4 -41.98 -20.86 -82.48
N LEU A 5 -42.25 -20.71 -81.17
CA LEU A 5 -41.78 -21.53 -80.04
C LEU A 5 -40.28 -21.89 -79.94
N THR A 6 -39.65 -21.65 -78.79
CA THR A 6 -39.76 -22.57 -77.62
C THR A 6 -39.16 -21.88 -76.37
N LYS A 7 -39.91 -21.77 -75.26
CA LYS A 7 -39.96 -22.66 -74.06
C LYS A 7 -38.74 -22.46 -73.13
N GLN A 8 -38.82 -22.34 -71.80
CA GLN A 8 -39.87 -22.65 -70.81
C GLN A 8 -39.52 -22.07 -69.41
N LEU A 9 -40.58 -21.65 -68.67
CA LEU A 9 -40.94 -21.88 -67.24
C LEU A 9 -39.92 -21.53 -66.12
N GLY A 10 -40.24 -20.80 -65.05
CA GLY A 10 -41.50 -20.26 -64.52
C GLY A 10 -42.13 -21.12 -63.41
N THR A 11 -42.11 -20.62 -62.16
CA THR A 11 -43.09 -20.85 -61.06
C THR A 11 -43.01 -19.61 -60.15
N SER A 12 -44.01 -18.70 -60.12
CA SER A 12 -45.27 -18.69 -59.31
C SER A 12 -44.97 -18.56 -57.79
N THR A 13 -45.59 -17.71 -56.96
CA THR A 13 -46.80 -16.85 -57.03
C THR A 13 -46.86 -16.02 -55.73
N GLU A 14 -47.60 -14.89 -55.79
CA GLU A 14 -48.37 -14.23 -54.69
C GLU A 14 -47.58 -13.59 -53.51
N GLU A 15 -47.92 -12.44 -52.92
CA GLU A 15 -49.21 -11.73 -52.76
C GLU A 15 -48.93 -10.29 -52.24
N GLU A 16 -49.80 -9.33 -52.61
CA GLU A 16 -50.28 -8.11 -51.91
C GLU A 16 -49.37 -7.30 -50.92
N ALA A 17 -49.37 -5.95 -50.80
CA ALA A 17 -50.33 -4.90 -51.17
C ALA A 17 -49.69 -3.48 -51.16
N ALA A 18 -50.20 -2.63 -52.06
CA ALA A 18 -50.55 -1.19 -51.96
C ALA A 18 -49.66 -0.19 -51.17
N ARG A 19 -49.06 0.82 -51.84
CA ARG A 19 -49.61 2.18 -52.17
C ARG A 19 -49.42 3.18 -51.00
N GLY A 20 -48.92 4.41 -51.14
CA GLY A 20 -48.41 5.20 -52.25
C GLY A 20 -48.11 6.63 -51.74
N GLN A 21 -47.00 7.21 -52.20
CA GLN A 21 -46.78 8.58 -52.70
C GLN A 21 -47.23 9.87 -51.96
N LYS A 22 -46.33 10.88 -52.12
CA LYS A 22 -46.43 12.37 -52.09
C LYS A 22 -45.95 13.08 -50.79
N PRO A 23 -45.58 14.37 -50.84
CA PRO A 23 -44.62 15.02 -51.75
C PRO A 23 -43.67 16.02 -51.03
N THR A 24 -42.70 16.51 -51.80
CA THR A 24 -41.80 17.68 -51.60
C THR A 24 -42.53 19.03 -51.46
N VAL A 25 -42.03 19.97 -50.63
CA VAL A 25 -41.79 21.44 -50.87
C VAL A 25 -40.89 22.01 -49.73
N PRO A 26 -39.97 22.99 -49.98
CA PRO A 26 -38.93 23.46 -49.04
C PRO A 26 -39.24 24.83 -48.39
N PRO A 27 -38.32 25.41 -47.56
CA PRO A 27 -38.34 26.85 -47.30
C PRO A 27 -37.09 27.61 -47.80
N ALA A 28 -37.38 28.84 -48.23
CA ALA A 28 -36.53 29.94 -48.67
C ALA A 28 -35.64 30.46 -47.52
N ALA A 29 -34.35 30.76 -47.77
CA ALA A 29 -33.77 32.06 -48.12
C ALA A 29 -33.80 33.11 -47.00
N GLU A 30 -32.64 33.35 -46.38
CA GLU A 30 -32.34 34.61 -45.70
C GLU A 30 -30.98 35.15 -46.15
N ARG A 31 -30.93 36.46 -46.33
CA ARG A 31 -30.03 37.23 -47.16
C ARG A 31 -29.21 38.14 -46.24
N ALA A 32 -27.90 37.92 -46.12
CA ALA A 32 -27.03 38.81 -45.34
C ALA A 32 -25.77 39.24 -46.11
N LYS A 33 -25.84 40.52 -46.53
CA LYS A 33 -24.82 41.50 -46.94
C LYS A 33 -23.33 41.11 -46.92
N ALA A 34 -22.73 41.22 -48.09
CA ALA A 34 -21.29 41.41 -48.29
C ALA A 34 -20.85 42.84 -47.87
N LYS A 35 -19.69 42.95 -47.22
CA LYS A 35 -18.88 44.18 -47.13
C LYS A 35 -17.51 43.90 -47.76
N CYS A 36 -17.23 44.60 -48.85
CA CYS A 36 -15.92 44.67 -49.49
C CYS A 36 -14.90 45.35 -48.56
N ARG A 37 -13.66 44.87 -48.54
CA ARG A 37 -12.49 45.59 -48.03
C ARG A 37 -11.40 45.58 -49.11
N PRO A 38 -10.77 46.73 -49.46
CA PRO A 38 -9.78 46.82 -50.53
C PRO A 38 -8.39 46.35 -50.09
N PRO A 39 -7.47 46.04 -51.05
CA PRO A 39 -6.13 45.54 -50.77
C PRO A 39 -5.14 46.69 -50.49
N ARG A 40 -4.07 46.42 -49.73
CA ARG A 40 -2.91 47.33 -49.61
C ARG A 40 -1.58 46.59 -49.87
N PRO A 41 -0.55 47.29 -50.38
CA PRO A 41 0.63 46.73 -51.06
C PRO A 41 1.81 46.43 -50.10
N PRO A 42 2.88 45.74 -50.57
CA PRO A 42 4.11 45.46 -49.80
C PRO A 42 5.23 46.51 -50.07
N PRO A 43 6.49 46.27 -49.63
CA PRO A 43 7.15 46.56 -48.34
C PRO A 43 8.06 47.83 -48.42
N PRO A 44 8.89 48.19 -47.40
CA PRO A 44 10.28 47.69 -47.39
C PRO A 44 10.92 47.47 -45.98
N THR A 45 11.85 46.52 -45.91
CA THR A 45 12.94 46.42 -44.91
C THR A 45 14.15 47.23 -45.38
N PRO A 46 14.97 47.83 -44.48
CA PRO A 46 16.22 47.15 -44.12
C PRO A 46 16.72 47.33 -42.66
N ALA A 47 17.40 46.27 -42.21
CA ALA A 47 18.49 46.08 -41.24
C ALA A 47 18.95 47.18 -40.25
N GLY A 48 19.18 46.76 -39.00
CA GLY A 48 20.10 47.40 -38.03
C GLY A 48 19.83 47.04 -36.55
N GLU A 49 20.48 46.00 -36.03
CA GLU A 49 20.53 45.63 -34.59
C GLU A 49 21.55 46.50 -33.78
N PRO A 50 21.72 46.33 -32.44
CA PRO A 50 20.70 46.43 -31.40
C PRO A 50 21.18 47.31 -30.21
N GLY A 51 20.26 48.02 -29.56
CA GLY A 51 20.51 48.70 -28.28
C GLY A 51 19.27 48.61 -27.41
N ARG A 52 19.18 47.57 -26.57
CA ARG A 52 18.04 47.27 -25.69
C ARG A 52 17.66 48.48 -24.81
N ARG A 53 16.70 49.29 -25.28
CA ARG A 53 15.79 50.01 -24.39
C ARG A 53 14.75 49.01 -23.90
N ARG A 54 14.46 49.06 -22.60
CA ARG A 54 13.32 48.39 -21.97
C ARG A 54 12.05 48.74 -22.74
N GLU A 55 11.60 47.85 -23.62
CA GLU A 55 10.24 47.87 -24.13
C GLU A 55 9.34 47.51 -22.95
N GLN A 56 8.53 48.48 -22.54
CA GLN A 56 7.39 48.23 -21.69
C GLN A 56 6.44 47.37 -22.51
N SER A 57 6.26 46.11 -22.11
CA SER A 57 5.31 45.21 -22.73
C SER A 57 3.92 45.87 -22.79
N PRO A 58 3.16 45.73 -23.88
CA PRO A 58 1.78 46.19 -23.93
C PRO A 58 1.01 45.56 -22.75
N LEU A 59 0.10 46.32 -22.13
CA LEU A 59 -0.74 45.82 -21.04
C LEU A 59 -1.57 44.63 -21.54
N LEU A 60 -1.04 43.43 -21.36
CA LEU A 60 -1.76 42.18 -21.59
C LEU A 60 -2.86 42.07 -20.53
N HIS A 61 -4.11 42.01 -20.96
CA HIS A 61 -5.24 41.76 -20.08
C HIS A 61 -5.25 40.27 -19.74
N LEU A 62 -4.70 39.91 -18.58
CA LEU A 62 -4.70 38.55 -18.07
C LEU A 62 -5.95 38.30 -17.20
N ASP A 63 -6.63 37.18 -17.42
CA ASP A 63 -7.75 36.63 -16.65
C ASP A 63 -7.51 35.15 -16.25
N LEU A 64 -8.47 34.53 -15.57
CA LEU A 64 -8.34 33.15 -15.07
C LEU A 64 -8.30 32.07 -16.19
N PHE A 65 -8.60 32.43 -17.43
CA PHE A 65 -8.74 31.50 -18.56
C PHE A 65 -7.70 31.72 -19.65
N ASN A 66 -7.01 32.86 -19.64
CA ASN A 66 -6.00 33.24 -20.64
C ASN A 66 -4.56 33.18 -20.12
N PHE A 67 -4.33 32.67 -18.90
CA PHE A 67 -3.01 32.60 -18.27
C PHE A 67 -2.03 31.63 -18.95
N ASP A 68 -2.55 30.56 -19.56
CA ASP A 68 -1.74 29.52 -20.22
C ASP A 68 -1.49 29.82 -21.71
N CYS A 69 -1.83 31.02 -22.19
CA CYS A 69 -1.59 31.38 -23.59
C CYS A 69 -0.11 31.77 -23.81
N PRO A 70 0.49 31.43 -24.97
CA PRO A 70 1.89 31.72 -25.26
C PRO A 70 2.21 33.22 -25.25
N GLU A 71 1.20 34.09 -25.42
CA GLU A 71 1.32 35.55 -25.31
C GLU A 71 1.49 36.03 -23.86
N ALA A 72 1.08 35.23 -22.87
CA ALA A 72 1.24 35.53 -21.44
C ALA A 72 2.60 35.10 -20.88
N GLU A 73 3.36 34.29 -21.64
CA GLU A 73 4.66 33.75 -21.25
C GLU A 73 5.72 34.87 -21.25
N GLY A 74 5.90 35.50 -20.09
CA GLY A 74 6.79 36.67 -19.91
C GLY A 74 6.10 37.94 -19.37
N SER A 75 4.78 37.88 -19.08
CA SER A 75 4.07 38.98 -18.43
C SER A 75 4.60 39.27 -17.02
N ARG A 76 4.68 40.55 -16.65
CA ARG A 76 5.13 41.02 -15.33
C ARG A 76 4.07 40.83 -14.23
N TYR A 77 2.82 40.63 -14.60
CA TYR A 77 1.70 40.54 -13.66
C TYR A 77 1.32 39.09 -13.41
N VAL A 78 1.51 38.64 -12.16
CA VAL A 78 1.09 37.32 -11.69
C VAL A 78 -0.35 37.45 -11.19
N LEU A 79 -1.30 36.84 -11.89
CA LEU A 79 -2.64 36.62 -11.34
C LEU A 79 -2.53 35.64 -10.19
N THR A 80 -2.46 36.18 -8.98
CA THR A 80 -2.45 35.37 -7.77
C THR A 80 -3.90 35.09 -7.37
N SER A 81 -4.28 33.81 -7.30
CA SER A 81 -5.59 33.43 -6.78
C SER A 81 -5.79 34.00 -5.36
N PRO A 82 -6.97 34.52 -4.99
CA PRO A 82 -7.24 35.01 -3.63
C PRO A 82 -6.87 34.00 -2.55
N ARG A 83 -7.11 32.71 -2.81
CA ARG A 83 -6.73 31.60 -1.92
C ARG A 83 -5.21 31.44 -1.79
N SER A 84 -4.46 31.70 -2.87
CA SER A 84 -2.99 31.67 -2.85
C SER A 84 -2.41 32.84 -2.07
N LEU A 85 -3.02 34.04 -2.17
CA LEU A 85 -2.62 35.21 -1.37
C LEU A 85 -2.92 35.00 0.12
N GLU A 86 -4.10 34.46 0.43
CA GLU A 86 -4.46 34.10 1.80
C GLU A 86 -3.52 33.03 2.38
N ALA A 87 -3.16 32.01 1.60
CA ALA A 87 -2.18 31.01 2.03
C ALA A 87 -0.81 31.64 2.32
N CYS A 88 -0.33 32.55 1.46
CA CYS A 88 0.92 33.28 1.69
C CYS A 88 0.87 34.11 2.97
N ALA A 89 -0.26 34.79 3.24
CA ALA A 89 -0.47 35.55 4.47
C ALA A 89 -0.48 34.65 5.72
N ARG A 90 -1.16 33.50 5.68
CA ARG A 90 -1.18 32.51 6.79
C ARG A 90 0.19 31.89 7.05
N CYS A 91 0.99 31.67 6.01
CA CYS A 91 2.35 31.16 6.12
C CYS A 91 3.40 32.25 6.42
N ALA A 92 3.01 33.53 6.51
CA ALA A 92 3.92 34.67 6.62
C ALA A 92 5.02 34.72 5.53
N VAL A 93 4.69 34.28 4.31
CA VAL A 93 5.58 34.29 3.15
C VAL A 93 5.15 35.40 2.20
N LYS A 94 6.08 36.25 1.76
CA LYS A 94 5.78 37.25 0.72
C LYS A 94 5.67 36.56 -0.64
N PRO A 95 4.66 36.87 -1.48
CA PRO A 95 4.52 36.24 -2.80
C PRO A 95 5.78 36.34 -3.69
N VAL A 96 6.55 37.42 -3.56
CA VAL A 96 7.82 37.63 -4.28
C VAL A 96 8.90 36.61 -3.90
N GLU A 97 8.87 36.04 -2.69
CA GLU A 97 9.82 35.03 -2.22
C GLU A 97 9.59 33.64 -2.83
N LEU A 98 8.42 33.41 -3.44
CA LEU A 98 8.09 32.17 -4.13
C LEU A 98 8.57 32.15 -5.59
N LEU A 99 8.97 33.32 -6.12
CA LEU A 99 9.37 33.48 -7.49
C LEU A 99 10.81 32.96 -7.71
N PRO A 100 11.05 32.23 -8.81
CA PRO A 100 12.41 31.84 -9.18
C PRO A 100 13.21 33.11 -9.50
N ARG A 101 14.46 33.16 -9.03
CA ARG A 101 15.44 34.19 -9.40
C ARG A 101 16.48 33.55 -10.31
N ALA A 102 17.09 34.33 -11.19
CA ALA A 102 18.21 33.82 -11.99
C ALA A 102 19.51 33.91 -11.19
N LEU A 103 20.44 32.96 -11.38
CA LEU A 103 21.76 33.00 -10.75
C LEU A 103 22.50 34.33 -11.02
N SER A 104 22.27 34.93 -12.20
CA SER A 104 22.82 36.22 -12.61
C SER A 104 22.35 37.40 -11.74
N GLU A 105 21.15 37.32 -11.15
CA GLU A 105 20.64 38.35 -10.24
C GLU A 105 21.36 38.29 -8.88
N LEU A 106 21.63 37.08 -8.39
CA LEU A 106 22.32 36.85 -7.13
C LEU A 106 23.81 37.22 -7.19
N VAL A 107 24.44 37.01 -8.35
CA VAL A 107 25.81 37.47 -8.64
C VAL A 107 25.89 39.00 -8.64
N ARG A 108 24.83 39.68 -9.10
CA ARG A 108 24.75 41.15 -9.15
C ARG A 108 24.49 41.78 -7.76
N GLU A 109 23.83 41.07 -6.86
CA GLU A 109 23.56 41.52 -5.47
C GLU A 109 24.80 41.45 -4.57
N ALA A 110 25.82 40.67 -4.94
CA ALA A 110 27.07 40.54 -4.18
C ALA A 110 28.32 40.61 -5.09
N PRO A 111 28.63 41.78 -5.68
CA PRO A 111 29.83 41.95 -6.49
C PRO A 111 31.08 41.63 -5.66
N GLY A 112 31.96 40.79 -6.20
CA GLY A 112 33.23 40.40 -5.55
C GLY A 112 33.26 39.02 -4.90
N ARG A 113 32.17 38.24 -4.92
CA ARG A 113 32.18 36.82 -4.49
C ARG A 113 32.53 35.89 -5.65
N SER A 114 33.23 34.79 -5.37
CA SER A 114 33.56 33.79 -6.40
C SER A 114 32.30 33.10 -6.92
N MET A 115 32.30 32.68 -8.19
CA MET A 115 31.16 32.00 -8.83
C MET A 115 30.70 30.75 -8.07
N ARG A 116 31.62 30.04 -7.40
CA ARG A 116 31.31 28.88 -6.55
C ARG A 116 30.49 29.29 -5.32
N VAL A 117 30.82 30.42 -4.71
CA VAL A 117 30.08 30.95 -3.54
C VAL A 117 28.70 31.43 -3.98
N ALA A 118 28.58 32.08 -5.15
CA ALA A 118 27.29 32.50 -5.69
C ALA A 118 26.37 31.30 -6.01
N ALA A 119 26.92 30.23 -6.59
CA ALA A 119 26.19 28.99 -6.84
C ALA A 119 25.68 28.34 -5.55
N GLY A 120 26.52 28.25 -4.51
CA GLY A 120 26.09 27.71 -3.21
C GLY A 120 25.00 28.56 -2.54
N LEU A 121 25.05 29.88 -2.65
CA LEU A 121 23.99 30.76 -2.14
C LEU A 121 22.68 30.61 -2.93
N TYR A 122 22.78 30.36 -4.24
CA TYR A 122 21.62 30.08 -5.08
C TYR A 122 20.95 28.74 -4.73
N GLU A 123 21.75 27.71 -4.45
CA GLU A 123 21.24 26.41 -3.99
C GLU A 123 20.48 26.55 -2.68
N VAL A 124 21.03 27.29 -1.70
CA VAL A 124 20.35 27.57 -0.43
C VAL A 124 19.05 28.36 -0.65
N TYR A 125 19.08 29.39 -1.49
CA TYR A 125 17.89 30.16 -1.86
C TYR A 125 16.81 29.29 -2.50
N GLU A 126 17.18 28.41 -3.44
CA GLU A 126 16.25 27.52 -4.13
C GLU A 126 15.64 26.49 -3.17
N MET A 127 16.44 25.94 -2.25
CA MET A 127 15.95 25.03 -1.22
C MET A 127 14.94 25.70 -0.28
N ASP A 128 15.23 26.92 0.16
CA ASP A 128 14.32 27.68 1.03
C ASP A 128 13.04 28.13 0.28
N ARG A 129 13.17 28.54 -0.99
CA ARG A 129 12.03 28.86 -1.86
C ARG A 129 11.11 27.65 -2.03
N GLN A 130 11.65 26.49 -2.36
CA GLN A 130 10.88 25.26 -2.55
C GLN A 130 10.14 24.86 -1.27
N ARG A 131 10.79 24.98 -0.10
CA ARG A 131 10.16 24.74 1.19
C ARG A 131 8.97 25.68 1.44
N LYS A 132 9.16 26.99 1.23
CA LYS A 132 8.09 28.00 1.38
C LYS A 132 6.94 27.78 0.40
N LEU A 133 7.25 27.41 -0.85
CA LEU A 133 6.26 27.12 -1.88
C LEU A 133 5.41 25.91 -1.51
N GLN A 134 6.02 24.85 -0.98
CA GLN A 134 5.31 23.65 -0.52
C GLN A 134 4.35 23.99 0.63
N GLN A 135 4.80 24.76 1.62
CA GLN A 135 3.97 25.22 2.74
C GLN A 135 2.76 26.02 2.26
N CYS A 136 2.96 26.99 1.36
CA CYS A 136 1.86 27.78 0.80
C CYS A 136 0.86 26.94 -0.02
N ARG A 137 1.32 25.89 -0.71
CA ARG A 137 0.42 24.96 -1.42
C ARG A 137 -0.43 24.14 -0.46
N GLU A 138 0.16 23.65 0.62
CA GLU A 138 -0.56 22.90 1.66
C GLU A 138 -1.62 23.74 2.37
N GLU A 139 -1.29 25.01 2.68
CA GLU A 139 -2.27 25.94 3.25
C GLU A 139 -3.37 26.31 2.26
N ARG A 140 -3.05 26.50 0.97
CA ARG A 140 -4.07 26.69 -0.07
C ARG A 140 -5.06 25.53 -0.12
N GLU A 141 -4.58 24.29 -0.06
CA GLU A 141 -5.45 23.10 -0.02
C GLU A 141 -6.24 23.00 1.30
N ARG A 142 -5.69 23.53 2.41
CA ARG A 142 -6.42 23.64 3.68
C ARG A 142 -7.57 24.63 3.57
N ILE A 143 -7.35 25.80 2.97
CA ILE A 143 -8.37 26.82 2.70
C ILE A 143 -9.47 26.22 1.81
N ILE A 144 -9.10 25.53 0.73
CA ILE A 144 -10.07 24.88 -0.17
C ILE A 144 -10.93 23.86 0.58
N ARG A 145 -10.35 23.04 1.47
CA ARG A 145 -11.08 22.06 2.27
C ARG A 145 -11.98 22.72 3.33
N GLU A 146 -11.53 23.80 3.93
CA GLU A 146 -12.31 24.57 4.91
C GLU A 146 -13.51 25.26 4.24
N GLU A 147 -13.30 25.89 3.09
CA GLU A 147 -14.34 26.52 2.29
C GLU A 147 -15.35 25.48 1.77
N LYS A 148 -14.87 24.34 1.26
CA LYS A 148 -15.74 23.21 0.89
C LYS A 148 -16.59 22.72 2.06
N ARG A 149 -16.02 22.63 3.28
CA ARG A 149 -16.79 22.29 4.48
C ARG A 149 -17.84 23.37 4.78
N ARG A 150 -17.48 24.66 4.74
CA ARG A 150 -18.41 25.77 4.95
C ARG A 150 -19.55 25.81 3.92
N ILE A 151 -19.27 25.45 2.66
CA ILE A 151 -20.27 25.40 1.58
C ILE A 151 -21.18 24.16 1.72
N PHE A 152 -20.66 23.03 2.20
CA PHE A 152 -21.43 21.78 2.39
C PHE A 152 -22.13 21.66 3.76
N THR A 153 -21.98 22.64 4.67
CA THR A 153 -22.78 22.73 5.90
C THR A 153 -23.64 24.00 5.89
N PRO A 154 -24.93 23.91 5.56
CA PRO A 154 -25.84 25.04 5.72
C PRO A 154 -26.24 25.19 7.19
N LEU A 155 -25.97 26.38 7.75
CA LEU A 155 -26.51 26.97 8.99
C LEU A 155 -26.68 26.06 10.23
N MET A 156 -25.69 26.09 11.12
CA MET A 156 -25.89 26.16 12.57
C MET A 156 -24.66 26.86 13.17
N LEU A 157 -24.61 28.19 13.06
CA LEU A 157 -24.02 29.08 14.07
C LEU A 157 -24.23 30.53 13.61
N SER A 158 -25.31 31.13 14.08
CA SER A 158 -25.44 32.57 14.22
C SER A 158 -24.54 33.02 15.38
N SER A 159 -23.34 33.51 15.06
CA SER A 159 -22.63 34.45 15.92
C SER A 159 -21.74 35.34 15.06
N LEU A 160 -22.01 36.63 15.17
CA LEU A 160 -21.56 37.77 14.38
C LEU A 160 -20.04 37.92 14.19
N PRO A 161 -19.60 38.72 13.19
CA PRO A 161 -18.20 38.84 12.78
C PRO A 161 -17.45 39.87 13.65
N SER A 162 -16.26 39.51 14.12
CA SER A 162 -15.30 40.49 14.67
C SER A 162 -14.35 40.93 13.56
N SER A 163 -14.58 42.12 13.02
CA SER A 163 -13.66 42.84 12.13
C SER A 163 -12.96 43.98 12.88
N PRO A 164 -11.85 44.52 12.35
CA PRO A 164 -10.68 44.92 13.13
C PRO A 164 -10.43 46.44 13.14
N ALA A 165 -9.70 46.96 14.13
CA ALA A 165 -8.93 48.20 13.98
C ALA A 165 -7.89 48.40 15.10
N ALA A 166 -6.64 48.56 14.66
CA ALA A 166 -5.60 49.49 15.11
C ALA A 166 -5.61 50.01 16.56
N ARG A 167 -4.46 49.88 17.24
CA ARG A 167 -3.65 51.04 17.64
C ARG A 167 -2.20 50.66 17.92
N ILE A 168 -1.33 51.30 17.17
CA ILE A 168 0.10 51.47 17.37
C ILE A 168 0.25 52.49 18.51
N SER A 169 1.13 52.26 19.50
CA SER A 169 2.04 53.28 20.07
C SER A 169 2.89 52.76 21.24
N PHE A 170 4.18 52.64 20.95
CA PHE A 170 5.35 53.05 21.72
C PHE A 170 5.29 53.28 23.25
N LYS A 171 6.17 52.53 23.93
CA LYS A 171 7.37 53.02 24.67
C LYS A 171 7.13 53.94 25.88
N THR A 172 7.43 53.43 27.09
CA THR A 172 8.48 53.93 28.02
C THR A 172 8.48 53.15 29.35
N THR A 173 9.65 52.64 29.75
CA THR A 173 10.07 52.35 31.14
C THR A 173 10.41 53.69 31.84
N PRO A 174 10.91 53.81 33.11
CA PRO A 174 11.31 52.80 34.12
C PRO A 174 10.94 53.14 35.60
N ASN A 175 11.41 52.28 36.53
CA ASN A 175 11.62 52.48 37.99
C ASN A 175 10.37 52.60 38.90
N GLY A 176 10.31 52.01 40.10
CA GLY A 176 11.25 51.19 40.85
C GLY A 176 10.72 50.87 42.26
N SER A 177 11.37 49.87 42.90
CA SER A 177 11.47 49.63 44.37
C SER A 177 10.21 49.11 45.08
N CYS A 178 10.19 48.13 45.99
CA CYS A 178 11.13 47.54 46.97
C CYS A 178 10.79 46.03 47.16
N ALA A 179 11.75 45.11 47.14
CA ALA A 179 12.44 44.50 48.30
C ALA A 179 11.60 43.49 49.12
N LEU A 180 11.96 42.20 49.03
CA LEU A 180 12.44 41.33 50.14
C LEU A 180 12.59 39.88 49.64
N ALA A 181 13.84 39.43 49.52
CA ALA A 181 14.25 38.02 49.60
C ALA A 181 14.62 37.71 51.08
N PRO A 182 15.02 36.51 51.55
CA PRO A 182 15.71 35.38 50.88
C PRO A 182 15.12 33.99 51.24
N GLY A 183 15.58 32.82 50.79
CA GLY A 183 16.83 32.40 50.16
C GLY A 183 16.67 31.03 49.46
N ALA A 184 17.54 30.74 48.49
CA ALA A 184 18.65 29.78 48.59
C ALA A 184 18.20 28.29 48.43
N GLY A 185 18.68 27.50 47.47
CA GLY A 185 19.75 27.70 46.49
C GLY A 185 19.75 26.62 45.40
N ALA A 186 20.48 26.91 44.33
CA ALA A 186 20.99 25.92 43.38
C ALA A 186 22.36 25.40 43.91
N PRO A 187 22.99 24.36 43.31
CA PRO A 187 23.72 24.61 42.06
C PRO A 187 23.88 23.42 41.07
N THR A 188 23.95 23.79 39.78
CA THR A 188 24.94 23.41 38.74
C THR A 188 25.16 21.96 38.26
N GLY A 189 25.23 21.82 36.93
CA GLY A 189 25.94 20.75 36.22
C GLY A 189 25.50 20.59 34.74
N THR A 190 25.76 21.58 33.86
CA THR A 190 26.77 21.57 32.78
C THR A 190 26.72 20.45 31.71
N LYS A 191 26.60 20.93 30.45
CA LYS A 191 27.27 20.51 29.19
C LYS A 191 26.63 19.44 28.27
N THR A 192 26.03 19.95 27.18
CA THR A 192 26.32 19.69 25.74
C THR A 192 27.35 18.57 25.43
N LYS A 193 27.15 17.64 24.48
CA LYS A 193 27.22 17.82 23.00
C LYS A 193 27.11 16.43 22.31
N SER A 194 26.35 16.38 21.20
CA SER A 194 26.54 15.60 19.95
C SER A 194 27.15 14.18 19.95
N HIS A 195 26.51 13.23 19.25
CA HIS A 195 26.86 12.83 17.86
C HIS A 195 26.10 11.55 17.42
N SER A 196 25.91 11.42 16.10
CA SER A 196 25.84 10.16 15.33
C SER A 196 24.49 9.53 15.01
N LEU A 197 23.99 9.97 13.84
CA LEU A 197 23.43 9.23 12.69
C LEU A 197 23.25 7.70 12.82
N ASP A 198 22.03 7.26 12.49
CA ASP A 198 21.66 6.64 11.20
C ASP A 198 20.77 5.40 11.36
N SER A 199 19.74 5.34 10.50
CA SER A 199 19.07 4.14 10.00
C SER A 199 18.26 3.27 10.98
N LEU A 200 17.12 2.69 10.62
CA LEU A 200 16.19 2.77 9.50
C LEU A 200 15.00 1.89 9.95
N GLN A 201 13.85 2.11 9.33
CA GLN A 201 12.91 1.05 8.95
C GLN A 201 11.93 0.42 9.97
N LYS A 202 10.66 0.72 9.68
CA LYS A 202 9.52 -0.21 9.48
C LYS A 202 8.85 -0.68 10.78
N ARG A 203 7.52 -0.60 10.91
CA ARG A 203 6.51 -1.05 9.95
C ARG A 203 5.15 -0.46 10.36
N ARG A 204 4.52 0.29 9.46
CA ARG A 204 3.11 0.69 9.55
C ARG A 204 2.29 -0.27 8.68
N GLU A 205 1.20 -0.74 9.25
CA GLU A 205 0.16 -1.52 8.61
C GLU A 205 -0.53 -0.71 7.52
N GLY A 206 -0.88 -1.39 6.43
CA GLY A 206 -1.46 -0.80 5.23
C GLY A 206 -2.14 -1.88 4.39
N PHE A 207 -3.35 -2.18 4.80
CA PHE A 207 -4.40 -2.85 4.04
C PHE A 207 -4.55 -2.22 2.64
N SER A 208 -4.43 -3.03 1.58
CA SER A 208 -4.78 -2.60 0.22
C SER A 208 -5.60 -3.68 -0.47
N THR A 209 -6.90 -3.43 -0.49
CA THR A 209 -7.90 -3.98 -1.40
C THR A 209 -7.54 -3.82 -2.88
N LYS A 210 -8.17 -4.66 -3.74
CA LYS A 210 -8.27 -4.69 -5.22
C LYS A 210 -7.52 -5.90 -5.80
N THR A 211 -8.04 -6.75 -6.70
CA THR A 211 -9.24 -6.79 -7.56
C THR A 211 -9.45 -8.26 -7.96
N SER A 212 -10.71 -8.72 -8.04
CA SER A 212 -11.06 -10.00 -8.64
C SER A 212 -11.08 -9.96 -10.18
N SER A 213 -11.12 -11.18 -10.77
CA SER A 213 -11.83 -11.55 -12.01
C SER A 213 -11.02 -11.35 -13.34
N GLU A 214 -10.89 -12.28 -14.34
CA GLU A 214 -11.51 -13.59 -14.68
C GLU A 214 -10.64 -14.41 -15.67
N SER A 215 -10.82 -15.74 -15.65
CA SER A 215 -10.93 -16.75 -16.74
C SER A 215 -10.07 -16.65 -18.02
N GLY A 216 -9.56 -17.72 -18.63
CA GLY A 216 -9.66 -19.16 -18.44
C GLY A 216 -8.91 -19.84 -19.60
N ALA A 217 -8.32 -21.01 -19.36
CA ALA A 217 -7.86 -21.90 -20.42
C ALA A 217 -7.84 -23.31 -19.85
N SER A 218 -8.77 -24.15 -20.30
CA SER A 218 -8.65 -25.59 -20.24
C SER A 218 -7.43 -26.01 -21.08
N SER A 219 -6.53 -26.79 -20.50
CA SER A 219 -5.84 -27.81 -21.28
C SER A 219 -5.61 -29.05 -20.41
N SER A 220 -6.03 -30.19 -20.96
CA SER A 220 -5.69 -31.51 -20.48
C SER A 220 -4.17 -31.67 -20.45
N TYR A 221 -3.64 -31.91 -19.26
CA TYR A 221 -2.44 -32.71 -19.12
C TYR A 221 -2.66 -33.66 -17.95
N SER A 222 -2.77 -34.95 -18.27
CA SER A 222 -2.70 -36.04 -17.32
C SER A 222 -1.34 -35.98 -16.62
N GLY A 223 -1.33 -35.38 -15.44
CA GLY A 223 -0.24 -35.40 -14.48
C GLY A 223 -0.63 -36.32 -13.34
N GLU A 224 -0.10 -37.52 -13.41
CA GLU A 224 -0.30 -38.62 -12.50
C GLU A 224 -0.07 -38.24 -11.02
N SER A 225 -0.89 -38.82 -10.17
CA SER A 225 -0.91 -38.67 -8.71
C SER A 225 0.47 -38.94 -8.08
N PHE A 226 1.29 -37.90 -7.91
CA PHE A 226 2.34 -37.93 -6.89
C PHE A 226 1.74 -37.52 -5.56
N ARG A 227 1.29 -38.54 -4.82
CA ARG A 227 1.07 -38.44 -3.39
C ARG A 227 2.27 -37.74 -2.77
N ASP A 228 2.02 -36.71 -1.98
CA ASP A 228 2.96 -36.16 -1.02
C ASP A 228 3.39 -37.26 -0.03
N ARG A 229 4.34 -38.09 -0.47
CA ARG A 229 5.23 -38.81 0.40
C ARG A 229 6.20 -37.77 0.93
N TRP A 230 5.76 -37.08 1.98
CA TRP A 230 6.67 -36.52 2.97
C TRP A 230 7.83 -37.51 3.16
N PRO A 231 9.09 -37.11 3.02
CA PRO A 231 10.20 -37.87 3.58
C PRO A 231 10.10 -37.77 5.10
N LYS A 232 9.22 -38.58 5.69
CA LYS A 232 9.39 -39.06 7.06
C LYS A 232 10.73 -39.79 7.06
N GLY A 233 11.70 -39.21 7.76
CA GLY A 233 12.97 -39.87 8.06
C GLY A 233 14.19 -39.15 7.52
N THR A 234 14.40 -37.88 7.86
CA THR A 234 15.79 -37.46 8.10
C THR A 234 16.23 -38.13 9.40
N PRO A 235 17.35 -38.89 9.43
CA PRO A 235 17.75 -39.69 10.57
C PRO A 235 18.44 -38.80 11.61
N ARG A 236 17.75 -37.78 12.13
CA ARG A 236 18.26 -36.95 13.24
C ARG A 236 18.37 -37.74 14.54
N THR A 237 17.75 -38.92 14.61
CA THR A 237 17.82 -39.84 15.74
C THR A 237 19.02 -40.81 15.68
N ARG A 238 19.70 -40.99 14.53
CA ARG A 238 20.90 -41.83 14.48
C ARG A 238 22.17 -41.12 14.93
N THR A 239 22.31 -39.81 14.67
CA THR A 239 23.48 -39.05 15.13
C THR A 239 23.47 -38.85 16.64
N VAL A 240 22.31 -38.56 17.25
CA VAL A 240 22.22 -38.46 18.72
C VAL A 240 22.39 -39.83 19.39
N ALA A 241 21.92 -40.92 18.75
CA ALA A 241 22.16 -42.28 19.25
C ALA A 241 23.63 -42.73 19.10
N ALA A 242 24.33 -42.33 18.04
CA ALA A 242 25.77 -42.60 17.87
C ALA A 242 26.61 -41.78 18.86
N MET A 243 26.20 -40.54 19.19
CA MET A 243 26.85 -39.76 20.25
C MET A 243 26.57 -40.39 21.63
N ASN A 244 25.34 -40.82 21.90
CA ASN A 244 25.02 -41.49 23.18
C ASN A 244 25.66 -42.89 23.32
N SER A 245 25.91 -43.60 22.23
CA SER A 245 26.56 -44.92 22.26
C SER A 245 28.06 -44.84 22.53
N LEU A 246 28.70 -43.68 22.33
CA LEU A 246 30.09 -43.43 22.73
C LEU A 246 30.20 -42.78 24.11
N VAL A 247 29.21 -41.96 24.50
CA VAL A 247 29.11 -41.37 25.85
C VAL A 247 28.76 -42.44 26.91
N GLY A 248 28.08 -43.52 26.51
CA GLY A 248 27.79 -44.68 27.37
C GLY A 248 29.00 -45.59 27.63
N ARG A 249 30.08 -45.44 26.87
CA ARG A 249 31.39 -46.02 27.22
C ARG A 249 32.15 -44.98 28.02
N SER A 250 31.57 -44.59 29.16
CA SER A 250 32.25 -43.74 30.13
C SER A 250 33.62 -44.36 30.39
N PHE A 251 34.68 -43.66 30.00
CA PHE A 251 36.03 -43.94 30.45
C PHE A 251 36.01 -43.72 31.96
N SER A 252 35.60 -44.75 32.70
CA SER A 252 35.51 -44.71 34.14
C SER A 252 36.86 -44.27 34.67
N LEU A 253 36.91 -43.17 35.41
CA LEU A 253 38.13 -42.61 35.99
C LEU A 253 38.92 -43.66 36.82
N GLY A 254 38.26 -44.75 37.23
CA GLY A 254 38.88 -45.93 37.82
C GLY A 254 39.75 -46.75 36.85
N ASP A 255 39.30 -46.97 35.60
CA ASP A 255 39.99 -47.83 34.62
C ASP A 255 41.22 -47.16 34.01
N LEU A 256 41.20 -45.85 33.80
CA LEU A 256 42.35 -45.12 33.23
C LEU A 256 43.47 -44.87 34.25
N SER A 257 43.18 -44.96 35.55
CA SER A 257 44.21 -44.87 36.60
C SER A 257 45.18 -46.07 36.60
N HIS A 258 44.82 -47.13 35.86
CA HIS A 258 45.60 -48.36 35.69
C HIS A 258 45.98 -48.63 34.22
N SER A 259 45.68 -47.71 33.30
CA SER A 259 46.08 -47.85 31.89
C SER A 259 47.61 -47.92 31.78
N PRO A 260 48.19 -48.93 31.09
CA PRO A 260 49.64 -49.09 31.00
C PRO A 260 50.37 -47.84 30.47
N GLN A 261 49.69 -47.01 29.66
CA GLN A 261 50.23 -45.77 29.13
C GLN A 261 50.24 -44.62 30.14
N THR A 262 49.20 -44.49 30.97
CA THR A 262 49.14 -43.47 32.03
C THR A 262 50.13 -43.85 33.14
N THR A 263 50.20 -45.13 33.52
CA THR A 263 51.16 -45.66 34.49
C THR A 263 52.61 -45.41 34.04
N LYS A 264 52.96 -45.69 32.78
CA LYS A 264 54.29 -45.38 32.22
C LYS A 264 54.62 -43.88 32.24
N LYS A 265 53.64 -43.00 31.97
CA LYS A 265 53.83 -41.53 32.06
C LYS A 265 54.04 -41.09 33.51
N VAL A 266 53.27 -41.62 34.45
CA VAL A 266 53.45 -41.37 35.89
C VAL A 266 54.81 -41.86 36.36
N GLU A 267 55.26 -43.04 35.94
CA GLU A 267 56.59 -43.56 36.26
C GLU A 267 57.71 -42.68 35.70
N LYS A 268 57.56 -42.14 34.48
CA LYS A 268 58.51 -41.16 33.92
C LYS A 268 58.58 -39.90 34.77
N ILE A 269 57.43 -39.34 35.15
CA ILE A 269 57.34 -38.16 36.03
C ILE A 269 57.94 -38.46 37.41
N VAL A 270 57.67 -39.64 37.99
CA VAL A 270 58.26 -40.07 39.26
C VAL A 270 59.78 -40.22 39.16
N LYS A 271 60.31 -40.81 38.07
CA LYS A 271 61.76 -40.90 37.81
C LYS A 271 62.39 -39.52 37.66
N GLU A 272 61.73 -38.60 36.97
CA GLU A 272 62.21 -37.23 36.77
C GLU A 272 62.20 -36.42 38.08
N VAL A 273 61.15 -36.54 38.90
CA VAL A 273 61.07 -35.92 40.23
C VAL A 273 62.13 -36.50 41.17
N LYS A 274 62.38 -37.81 41.14
CA LYS A 274 63.48 -38.44 41.90
C LYS A 274 64.84 -37.88 41.49
N LYS A 275 65.09 -37.74 40.18
CA LYS A 275 66.35 -37.20 39.64
C LYS A 275 66.56 -35.71 39.97
N LYS A 276 65.50 -34.89 39.91
CA LYS A 276 65.57 -33.43 40.09
C LYS A 276 65.48 -32.96 41.55
N LYS A 277 64.76 -33.68 42.41
CA LYS A 277 64.49 -33.26 43.81
C LYS A 277 65.10 -34.17 44.88
N GLY A 278 65.79 -35.26 44.50
CA GLY A 278 66.50 -36.13 45.45
C GLY A 278 65.62 -36.92 46.43
N LEU A 279 64.30 -36.95 46.22
CA LEU A 279 63.35 -37.65 47.10
C LEU A 279 63.50 -39.18 46.94
N LYS A 280 63.72 -39.91 48.05
CA LYS A 280 63.92 -41.37 48.05
C LYS A 280 62.72 -42.12 47.43
N GLU A 281 61.48 -41.74 47.78
CA GLU A 281 60.26 -42.27 47.17
C GLU A 281 59.09 -41.27 47.13
N VAL A 282 58.36 -41.23 46.00
CA VAL A 282 57.10 -40.48 45.88
C VAL A 282 55.96 -41.32 46.48
N PRO A 283 55.14 -40.78 47.41
CA PRO A 283 54.04 -41.50 48.05
C PRO A 283 53.03 -42.10 47.06
N LYS A 284 52.43 -43.24 47.43
CA LYS A 284 51.41 -43.93 46.60
C LYS A 284 50.20 -43.04 46.28
N ARG A 285 49.81 -42.16 47.21
CA ARG A 285 48.72 -41.18 47.04
C ARG A 285 49.01 -40.22 45.89
N ASP A 286 50.21 -39.66 45.84
CA ASP A 286 50.58 -38.65 44.83
C ASP A 286 50.76 -39.29 43.45
N ARG A 287 51.24 -40.53 43.38
CA ARG A 287 51.25 -41.31 42.13
C ARG A 287 49.84 -41.53 41.59
N LYS A 288 48.87 -41.82 42.47
CA LYS A 288 47.45 -41.96 42.10
C LYS A 288 46.85 -40.63 41.64
N ILE A 289 47.17 -39.52 42.32
CA ILE A 289 46.73 -38.17 41.93
C ILE A 289 47.30 -37.81 40.54
N ALA A 290 48.60 -38.03 40.31
CA ALA A 290 49.23 -37.79 39.01
C ALA A 290 48.61 -38.65 37.90
N ALA A 291 48.32 -39.93 38.17
CA ALA A 291 47.65 -40.83 37.22
C ALA A 291 46.26 -40.29 36.84
N LEU A 292 45.48 -39.86 37.84
CA LEU A 292 44.15 -39.28 37.64
C LEU A 292 44.20 -37.94 36.88
N MET A 293 45.19 -37.09 37.16
CA MET A 293 45.34 -35.82 36.44
C MET A 293 45.67 -36.04 34.96
N ILE A 294 46.55 -36.99 34.64
CA ILE A 294 46.90 -37.33 33.26
C ILE A 294 45.70 -37.93 32.54
N ALA A 295 44.97 -38.85 33.19
CA ALA A 295 43.75 -39.43 32.64
C ALA A 295 42.68 -38.36 32.38
N LYS A 296 42.45 -37.46 33.34
CA LYS A 296 41.49 -36.35 33.22
C LYS A 296 41.87 -35.40 32.07
N HIS A 297 43.14 -35.05 31.94
CA HIS A 297 43.59 -34.19 30.85
C HIS A 297 43.46 -34.86 29.47
N GLN A 298 43.71 -36.16 29.37
CA GLN A 298 43.50 -36.92 28.13
C GLN A 298 42.02 -36.99 27.75
N GLU A 299 41.13 -37.21 28.71
CA GLU A 299 39.69 -37.17 28.50
C GLU A 299 39.22 -35.79 28.05
N GLU A 300 39.71 -34.73 28.70
CA GLU A 300 39.41 -33.34 28.31
C GLU A 300 39.86 -33.03 26.89
N ASN A 301 41.05 -33.49 26.48
CA ASN A 301 41.53 -33.31 25.10
C ASN A 301 40.64 -34.05 24.09
N ILE A 302 40.26 -35.31 24.37
CA ILE A 302 39.36 -36.07 23.50
C ILE A 302 37.99 -35.38 23.38
N LEU A 303 37.44 -34.89 24.49
CA LEU A 303 36.18 -34.14 24.47
C LEU A 303 36.30 -32.82 23.73
N SER A 304 37.44 -32.12 23.87
CA SER A 304 37.73 -30.89 23.13
C SER A 304 37.80 -31.13 21.62
N GLU A 305 38.52 -32.17 21.20
CA GLU A 305 38.61 -32.59 19.81
C GLU A 305 37.24 -33.00 19.24
N GLN A 306 36.43 -33.72 20.01
CA GLN A 306 35.06 -34.08 19.62
C GLN A 306 34.17 -32.86 19.45
N ARG A 307 34.23 -31.89 20.37
CA ARG A 307 33.48 -30.62 20.25
C ARG A 307 33.93 -29.83 19.03
N TYR A 308 35.24 -29.76 18.79
CA TYR A 308 35.80 -29.07 17.62
C TYR A 308 35.36 -29.73 16.31
N ALA A 309 35.42 -31.07 16.23
CA ALA A 309 34.94 -31.82 15.09
C ALA A 309 33.43 -31.63 14.84
N ALA A 310 32.62 -31.67 15.91
CA ALA A 310 31.18 -31.42 15.81
C ALA A 310 30.87 -29.97 15.36
N HIS A 311 31.64 -28.98 15.85
CA HIS A 311 31.52 -27.59 15.43
C HIS A 311 31.83 -27.43 13.94
N LEU A 312 32.94 -28.00 13.46
CA LEU A 312 33.29 -27.98 12.03
C LEU A 312 32.23 -28.63 11.15
N GLN A 313 31.66 -29.75 11.59
CA GLN A 313 30.58 -30.42 10.87
C GLN A 313 29.33 -29.55 10.78
N TRP A 314 28.96 -28.91 11.89
CA TRP A 314 27.83 -27.99 11.93
C TRP A 314 28.07 -26.75 11.07
N ASP A 315 29.27 -26.15 11.10
CA ASP A 315 29.62 -25.02 10.24
C ASP A 315 29.59 -25.40 8.75
N SER A 316 30.02 -26.62 8.42
CA SER A 316 29.93 -27.15 7.06
C SER A 316 28.48 -27.32 6.62
N GLN A 317 27.61 -27.85 7.48
CA GLN A 317 26.18 -27.98 7.20
C GLN A 317 25.49 -26.62 7.09
N ARG A 318 25.81 -25.68 7.98
CA ARG A 318 25.30 -24.31 7.96
C ARG A 318 25.66 -23.62 6.65
N ARG A 319 26.93 -23.68 6.21
CA ARG A 319 27.36 -23.07 4.95
C ARG A 319 26.64 -23.66 3.74
N ARG A 320 26.44 -24.98 3.68
CA ARG A 320 25.65 -25.61 2.60
C ARG A 320 24.19 -25.13 2.62
N ALA A 321 23.59 -25.02 3.80
CA ALA A 321 22.22 -24.54 3.94
C ALA A 321 22.09 -23.04 3.57
N GLU A 322 23.09 -22.22 3.90
CA GLU A 322 23.15 -20.81 3.49
C GLU A 322 23.29 -20.67 1.98
N GLN A 323 24.15 -21.46 1.33
CA GLN A 323 24.27 -21.48 -0.13
C GLN A 323 22.97 -21.88 -0.82
N GLN A 324 22.25 -22.88 -0.30
CA GLN A 324 20.94 -23.27 -0.82
C GLN A 324 19.92 -22.12 -0.68
N LYS A 325 19.89 -21.44 0.46
CA LYS A 325 19.02 -20.27 0.66
C LYS A 325 19.36 -19.14 -0.30
N GLU A 326 20.66 -18.87 -0.52
CA GLU A 326 21.10 -17.84 -1.46
C GLU A 326 20.69 -18.18 -2.90
N GLN A 327 20.78 -19.45 -3.30
CA GLN A 327 20.31 -19.92 -4.61
C GLN A 327 18.79 -19.75 -4.75
N GLU A 328 18.02 -20.21 -3.76
CA GLU A 328 16.57 -20.02 -3.74
C GLU A 328 16.17 -18.54 -3.76
N GLU A 329 16.91 -17.67 -3.06
CA GLU A 329 16.65 -16.23 -3.06
C GLU A 329 16.97 -15.60 -4.42
N LYS A 330 18.07 -16.00 -5.07
CA LYS A 330 18.39 -15.59 -6.45
C LYS A 330 17.33 -16.05 -7.44
N GLU A 331 16.80 -17.27 -7.30
CA GLU A 331 15.70 -17.77 -8.12
C GLU A 331 14.41 -17.00 -7.88
N LYS A 332 14.07 -16.69 -6.62
CA LYS A 332 12.93 -15.83 -6.28
C LYS A 332 13.08 -14.44 -6.90
N GLN A 333 14.26 -13.84 -6.83
CA GLN A 333 14.55 -12.55 -7.47
C GLN A 333 14.39 -12.63 -9.00
N ARG A 334 14.89 -13.70 -9.64
CA ARG A 334 14.71 -13.92 -11.08
C ARG A 334 13.24 -14.08 -11.46
N ALA A 335 12.48 -14.84 -10.69
CA ALA A 335 11.04 -15.01 -10.90
C ALA A 335 10.29 -13.68 -10.76
N LEU A 336 10.62 -12.88 -9.75
CA LEU A 336 10.04 -11.54 -9.58
C LEU A 336 10.34 -10.62 -10.77
N LEU A 337 11.57 -10.61 -11.27
CA LEU A 337 11.95 -9.83 -12.45
C LEU A 337 11.23 -10.32 -13.71
N GLN A 338 11.02 -11.63 -13.86
CA GLN A 338 10.24 -12.18 -14.97
C GLN A 338 8.77 -11.75 -14.87
N CYS A 339 8.16 -11.84 -13.68
CA CYS A 339 6.80 -11.36 -13.45
C CYS A 339 6.67 -9.86 -13.75
N GLN A 340 7.65 -9.05 -13.34
CA GLN A 340 7.70 -7.63 -13.65
C GLN A 340 7.75 -7.38 -15.16
N LYS A 341 8.67 -8.04 -15.88
CA LYS A 341 8.79 -7.91 -17.35
C LYS A 341 7.51 -8.31 -18.08
N MET A 342 6.86 -9.38 -17.63
CA MET A 342 5.58 -9.83 -18.20
C MET A 342 4.47 -8.80 -17.97
N TRP A 343 4.43 -8.20 -16.77
CA TRP A 343 3.49 -7.12 -16.46
C TRP A 343 3.75 -5.87 -17.29
N GLU A 344 5.01 -5.42 -17.40
CA GLU A 344 5.41 -4.29 -18.24
C GLU A 344 5.02 -4.52 -19.71
N SER A 345 5.25 -5.72 -20.25
CA SER A 345 4.83 -6.08 -21.61
C SER A 345 3.31 -6.03 -21.78
N GLN A 346 2.54 -6.49 -20.80
CA GLN A 346 1.07 -6.39 -20.86
C GLN A 346 0.59 -4.94 -20.81
N VAL A 347 1.21 -4.11 -19.96
CA VAL A 347 0.90 -2.68 -19.87
C VAL A 347 1.21 -1.99 -21.19
N GLU A 348 2.36 -2.27 -21.79
CA GLU A 348 2.75 -1.67 -23.07
C GLU A 348 1.82 -2.11 -24.21
N LYS A 349 1.39 -3.38 -24.23
CA LYS A 349 0.36 -3.85 -25.19
C LYS A 349 -0.97 -3.12 -25.02
N ARG A 350 -1.42 -2.87 -23.77
CA ARG A 350 -2.65 -2.11 -23.50
C ARG A 350 -2.50 -0.66 -23.93
N ARG A 351 -1.36 -0.04 -23.64
CA ARG A 351 -1.02 1.33 -24.06
C ARG A 351 -0.98 1.43 -25.59
N GLY A 352 -0.32 0.50 -26.26
CA GLY A 352 -0.27 0.42 -27.73
C GLY A 352 -1.66 0.30 -28.35
N LYS A 353 -2.55 -0.55 -27.82
CA LYS A 353 -3.94 -0.64 -28.28
C LYS A 353 -4.71 0.66 -28.09
N LEU A 354 -4.48 1.37 -26.97
CA LEU A 354 -5.12 2.66 -26.72
C LEU A 354 -4.64 3.72 -27.73
N THR A 355 -3.32 3.80 -27.96
CA THR A 355 -2.73 4.72 -28.95
C THR A 355 -3.23 4.40 -30.36
N GLN A 356 -3.22 3.13 -30.78
CA GLN A 356 -3.75 2.72 -32.08
C GLN A 356 -5.25 3.04 -32.22
N GLY A 357 -6.03 2.85 -31.15
CA GLY A 357 -7.44 3.24 -31.13
C GLY A 357 -7.63 4.76 -31.29
N GLN A 358 -6.77 5.56 -30.66
CA GLN A 358 -6.77 7.02 -30.80
C GLN A 358 -6.41 7.44 -32.23
N GLU A 359 -5.34 6.89 -32.80
CA GLU A 359 -4.90 7.15 -34.18
C GLU A 359 -5.97 6.73 -35.21
N ALA A 360 -6.57 5.55 -35.03
CA ALA A 360 -7.67 5.12 -35.89
C ALA A 360 -8.88 6.06 -35.81
N ALA A 361 -9.20 6.56 -34.62
CA ALA A 361 -10.26 7.54 -34.44
C ALA A 361 -9.93 8.90 -35.06
N THR A 362 -8.68 9.37 -34.97
CA THR A 362 -8.26 10.61 -35.64
C THR A 362 -8.29 10.46 -37.15
N MET A 363 -7.82 9.33 -37.69
CA MET A 363 -7.88 9.02 -39.12
C MET A 363 -9.33 8.93 -39.62
N LEU A 364 -10.22 8.29 -38.86
CA LEU A 364 -11.64 8.23 -39.21
C LEU A 364 -12.27 9.63 -39.25
N LYS A 365 -11.96 10.48 -38.25
CA LYS A 365 -12.43 11.88 -38.23
C LYS A 365 -11.89 12.67 -39.42
N GLN A 366 -10.61 12.54 -39.73
CA GLN A 366 -10.02 13.18 -40.91
C GLN A 366 -10.72 12.74 -42.19
N ARG A 367 -10.97 11.44 -42.36
CA ARG A 367 -11.70 10.91 -43.51
C ARG A 367 -13.13 11.46 -43.57
N GLN A 368 -13.82 11.57 -42.44
CA GLN A 368 -15.14 12.20 -42.38
C GLN A 368 -15.07 13.68 -42.78
N CYS A 369 -14.09 14.44 -42.28
CA CYS A 369 -13.89 15.83 -42.68
C CYS A 369 -13.68 15.96 -44.19
N LEU A 370 -12.81 15.12 -44.79
CA LEU A 370 -12.60 15.09 -46.24
C LEU A 370 -13.88 14.80 -47.01
N MET A 371 -14.68 13.80 -46.57
CA MET A 371 -15.97 13.51 -47.19
C MET A 371 -16.95 14.69 -47.10
N TYR A 372 -16.97 15.42 -45.98
CA TYR A 372 -17.80 16.63 -45.85
C TYR A 372 -17.30 17.77 -46.74
N GLU A 373 -15.98 17.97 -46.84
CA GLU A 373 -15.38 18.94 -47.74
C GLU A 373 -15.69 18.63 -49.21
N GLU A 374 -15.62 17.37 -49.63
CA GLU A 374 -16.00 16.94 -50.98
C GLU A 374 -17.47 17.23 -51.27
N ARG A 375 -18.39 16.89 -50.35
CA ARG A 375 -19.82 17.22 -50.50
C ARG A 375 -20.06 18.73 -50.61
N TRP A 376 -19.34 19.53 -49.83
CA TRP A 376 -19.42 20.98 -49.91
C TRP A 376 -18.90 21.51 -51.25
N LYS A 377 -17.77 20.97 -51.74
CA LYS A 377 -17.23 21.30 -53.06
C LYS A 377 -18.21 20.94 -54.18
N GLU A 378 -18.80 19.74 -54.15
CA GLU A 378 -19.82 19.34 -55.12
C GLU A 378 -21.05 20.26 -55.11
N GLN A 379 -21.50 20.68 -53.93
CA GLN A 379 -22.61 21.64 -53.82
C GLN A 379 -22.23 23.01 -54.37
N ALA A 380 -21.02 23.49 -54.09
CA ALA A 380 -20.50 24.74 -54.64
C ALA A 380 -20.38 24.66 -56.18
N GLU A 381 -19.83 23.58 -56.71
CA GLU A 381 -19.76 23.35 -58.16
C GLU A 381 -21.14 23.30 -58.81
N LYS A 382 -22.12 22.65 -58.17
CA LYS A 382 -23.52 22.65 -58.65
C LYS A 382 -24.10 24.06 -58.68
N GLN A 383 -23.86 24.88 -57.64
CA GLN A 383 -24.29 26.28 -57.64
C GLN A 383 -23.61 27.08 -58.76
N ASP A 384 -22.32 26.84 -59.01
CA ASP A 384 -21.60 27.55 -60.07
C ASP A 384 -22.04 27.12 -61.46
N ARG A 385 -22.34 25.83 -61.68
CA ARG A 385 -23.01 25.35 -62.91
C ARG A 385 -24.36 26.04 -63.11
N MET A 386 -25.19 26.09 -62.07
CA MET A 386 -26.48 26.79 -62.13
C MET A 386 -26.35 28.29 -62.45
N LYS A 387 -25.30 28.97 -61.97
CA LYS A 387 -25.02 30.37 -62.32
C LYS A 387 -24.60 30.50 -63.79
N ARG A 388 -23.75 29.60 -64.28
CA ARG A 388 -23.31 29.56 -65.69
C ARG A 388 -24.51 29.32 -66.61
N ASP A 389 -25.35 28.33 -66.32
CA ASP A 389 -26.53 28.01 -67.13
C ASP A 389 -27.55 29.16 -67.14
N LYS A 390 -27.66 29.93 -66.04
CA LYS A 390 -28.50 31.15 -66.00
C LYS A 390 -27.91 32.26 -66.87
N LEU A 391 -26.60 32.46 -66.82
CA LEU A 391 -25.92 33.46 -67.64
C LEU A 391 -26.05 33.12 -69.13
N GLU A 392 -25.87 31.86 -69.50
CA GLU A 392 -26.05 31.40 -70.88
C GLU A 392 -27.49 31.60 -71.36
N ARG A 393 -28.49 31.27 -70.54
CA ARG A 393 -29.90 31.56 -70.84
C ARG A 393 -30.17 33.05 -71.03
N ALA A 394 -29.64 33.91 -70.15
CA ALA A 394 -29.76 35.35 -70.29
C ALA A 394 -29.13 35.86 -71.60
N ILE A 395 -27.98 35.32 -72.02
CA ILE A 395 -27.33 35.66 -73.30
C ILE A 395 -28.22 35.25 -74.48
N VAL A 396 -28.86 34.07 -74.44
CA VAL A 396 -29.77 33.61 -75.49
C VAL A 396 -31.04 34.47 -75.53
N GLU A 397 -31.63 34.78 -74.38
CA GLU A 397 -32.80 35.65 -74.28
C GLU A 397 -32.52 37.07 -74.76
N ASP A 398 -31.38 37.67 -74.42
CA ASP A 398 -31.00 39.00 -74.91
C ASP A 398 -30.74 39.01 -76.42
N LYS A 399 -30.16 37.94 -76.97
CA LYS A 399 -30.06 37.76 -78.44
C LYS A 399 -31.44 37.71 -79.09
N GLN A 400 -32.40 36.98 -78.50
CA GLN A 400 -33.78 36.93 -78.99
C GLN A 400 -34.50 38.28 -78.89
N LYS A 401 -34.34 39.00 -77.77
CA LYS A 401 -34.90 40.36 -77.60
C LYS A 401 -34.32 41.33 -78.62
N LYS A 402 -33.01 41.24 -78.89
CA LYS A 402 -32.35 42.07 -79.91
C LYS A 402 -32.93 41.81 -81.31
N LEU A 403 -33.10 40.54 -81.69
CA LEU A 403 -33.74 40.19 -82.96
C LEU A 403 -35.19 40.70 -83.04
N HIS A 404 -35.95 40.62 -81.95
CA HIS A 404 -37.32 41.13 -81.90
C HIS A 404 -37.37 42.67 -81.96
N GLN A 405 -36.42 43.36 -81.31
CA GLN A 405 -36.27 44.82 -81.42
C GLN A 405 -35.92 45.26 -82.84
N GLU A 406 -34.99 44.56 -83.50
CA GLU A 406 -34.62 44.84 -84.89
C GLU A 406 -35.80 44.62 -85.85
N HIS A 407 -36.62 43.58 -85.63
CA HIS A 407 -37.84 43.37 -86.41
C HIS A 407 -38.88 44.46 -86.20
N ASN A 408 -39.15 44.84 -84.94
CA ASN A 408 -40.10 45.90 -84.61
C ASN A 408 -39.64 47.28 -85.12
N LEU A 409 -38.34 47.55 -85.14
CA LEU A 409 -37.79 48.78 -85.72
C LEU A 409 -38.02 48.84 -87.24
N LYS A 410 -37.86 47.71 -87.95
CA LYS A 410 -38.17 47.63 -89.38
C LYS A 410 -39.65 47.89 -89.67
N VAL A 411 -40.56 47.30 -88.89
CA VAL A 411 -42.01 47.56 -89.02
C VAL A 411 -42.32 49.03 -88.77
N LYS A 412 -41.70 49.65 -87.74
CA LYS A 412 -41.88 51.08 -87.47
C LYS A 412 -41.28 51.99 -88.55
N GLU A 413 -40.22 51.58 -89.21
CA GLU A 413 -39.65 52.31 -90.36
C GLU A 413 -40.57 52.20 -91.59
N GLU A 414 -41.26 51.08 -91.76
CA GLU A 414 -42.31 50.90 -92.76
C GLU A 414 -43.54 51.77 -92.43
N ASP A 415 -44.06 51.72 -91.19
CA ASP A 415 -45.19 52.55 -90.74
C ASP A 415 -44.92 54.06 -90.84
N LYS A 416 -43.68 54.51 -90.58
CA LYS A 416 -43.28 55.92 -90.71
C LYS A 416 -43.31 56.39 -92.16
N LYS A 417 -42.97 55.53 -93.12
CA LYS A 417 -43.10 55.85 -94.55
C LYS A 417 -44.57 56.06 -94.92
N GLU A 418 -45.46 55.20 -94.41
CA GLU A 418 -46.90 55.35 -94.63
C GLU A 418 -47.53 56.54 -93.88
N PHE A 419 -46.98 56.93 -92.72
CA PHE A 419 -47.48 58.07 -91.94
C PHE A 419 -47.15 59.41 -92.61
N LEU A 420 -45.95 59.55 -93.19
CA LEU A 420 -45.57 60.76 -93.94
C LEU A 420 -46.47 60.98 -95.16
N GLU A 421 -46.91 59.90 -95.82
CA GLU A 421 -47.89 59.95 -96.91
C GLU A 421 -49.31 60.37 -96.46
N ARG A 422 -49.67 60.13 -95.18
CA ARG A 422 -50.96 60.51 -94.58
C ARG A 422 -50.95 61.91 -93.95
N GLU A 423 -49.81 62.39 -93.45
CA GLU A 423 -49.68 63.70 -92.80
C GLU A 423 -49.74 64.86 -93.81
N GLU A 424 -49.25 64.64 -95.02
CA GLU A 424 -49.38 65.59 -96.15
C GLU A 424 -50.84 65.88 -96.50
N GLN A 425 -51.74 64.89 -96.28
CA GLN A 425 -53.19 65.01 -96.50
C GLN A 425 -53.92 65.76 -95.37
N LEU A 426 -53.40 65.72 -94.13
CA LEU A 426 -54.03 66.32 -92.95
C LEU A 426 -53.62 67.77 -92.67
N LEU A 427 -52.53 68.25 -93.29
CA LEU A 427 -52.08 69.63 -93.17
C LEU A 427 -52.98 70.64 -93.88
N GLN A 428 -53.80 70.20 -94.85
CA GLN A 428 -54.80 71.04 -95.51
C GLN A 428 -56.02 71.39 -94.62
N ASP A 429 -56.40 70.51 -93.69
CA ASP A 429 -57.64 70.69 -92.92
C ASP A 429 -57.48 71.51 -91.63
N LYS A 430 -56.27 71.58 -91.06
CA LYS A 430 -56.03 72.20 -89.74
C LYS A 430 -55.95 73.73 -89.77
N MET A 431 -55.84 74.35 -90.94
CA MET A 431 -55.70 75.80 -91.07
C MET A 431 -56.99 76.58 -90.80
N SER A 432 -58.18 75.94 -90.81
CA SER A 432 -59.47 76.66 -90.74
C SER A 432 -60.05 76.88 -89.35
N THR A 433 -59.61 76.15 -88.31
CA THR A 433 -60.44 76.00 -87.09
C THR A 433 -59.81 76.46 -85.76
N ALA A 434 -58.58 76.99 -85.76
CA ALA A 434 -57.79 77.09 -84.52
C ALA A 434 -57.85 78.43 -83.76
N ALA A 435 -58.36 79.53 -84.32
CA ALA A 435 -58.19 80.85 -83.70
C ALA A 435 -59.28 81.28 -82.70
N GLN A 436 -60.52 80.77 -82.79
CA GLN A 436 -61.66 81.37 -82.06
C GLN A 436 -62.04 80.70 -80.72
N LYS A 437 -61.44 79.55 -80.35
CA LYS A 437 -61.83 78.77 -79.15
C LYS A 437 -60.92 78.94 -77.92
N LYS A 438 -59.82 79.71 -78.00
CA LYS A 438 -58.73 79.66 -77.01
C LYS A 438 -58.99 80.43 -75.70
N LEU A 439 -59.72 81.56 -75.73
CA LEU A 439 -59.73 82.47 -74.57
C LEU A 439 -60.88 82.22 -73.56
N LYS A 440 -62.03 81.67 -73.98
CA LYS A 440 -63.18 81.45 -73.09
C LYS A 440 -63.06 80.20 -72.19
N LYS A 441 -62.25 79.21 -72.59
CA LYS A 441 -62.00 77.97 -71.82
C LYS A 441 -61.06 78.17 -70.64
N GLU A 442 -60.16 79.15 -70.71
CA GLU A 442 -59.12 79.40 -69.70
C GLU A 442 -59.70 79.79 -68.33
N LEU A 443 -60.76 80.62 -68.31
CA LEU A 443 -61.33 81.18 -67.08
C LEU A 443 -62.26 80.19 -66.33
N GLN A 444 -62.96 79.33 -67.06
CA GLN A 444 -63.79 78.26 -66.47
C GLN A 444 -62.93 77.17 -65.82
N LEU A 445 -61.83 76.78 -66.47
CA LEU A 445 -60.87 75.80 -65.93
C LEU A 445 -60.23 76.26 -64.61
N GLN A 446 -60.03 77.56 -64.41
CA GLN A 446 -59.43 78.08 -63.18
C GLN A 446 -60.36 77.97 -61.95
N LYS A 447 -61.69 78.06 -62.12
CA LYS A 447 -62.66 77.89 -61.02
C LYS A 447 -62.90 76.42 -60.67
N GLU A 448 -62.98 75.56 -61.68
CA GLU A 448 -63.12 74.11 -61.50
C GLU A 448 -61.88 73.49 -60.82
N LYS A 449 -60.68 73.95 -61.19
CA LYS A 449 -59.43 73.51 -60.54
C LYS A 449 -59.40 73.76 -59.03
N LYS A 450 -60.01 74.85 -58.53
CA LYS A 450 -60.02 75.16 -57.10
C LYS A 450 -60.95 74.23 -56.31
N LEU A 451 -62.14 73.94 -56.85
CA LEU A 451 -63.10 73.03 -56.24
C LEU A 451 -62.63 71.57 -56.31
N LEU A 452 -62.03 71.16 -57.44
CA LEU A 452 -61.39 69.85 -57.58
C LEU A 452 -60.25 69.67 -56.59
N ASN A 453 -59.39 70.69 -56.38
CA ASN A 453 -58.30 70.62 -55.42
C ASN A 453 -58.79 70.47 -53.97
N GLN A 454 -59.88 71.16 -53.58
CA GLN A 454 -60.50 70.97 -52.26
C GLN A 454 -61.11 69.56 -52.09
N ALA A 455 -61.79 69.05 -53.11
CA ALA A 455 -62.34 67.69 -53.10
C ALA A 455 -61.23 66.62 -53.10
N GLU A 456 -60.14 66.83 -53.82
CA GLU A 456 -58.96 65.95 -53.86
C GLU A 456 -58.24 65.92 -52.51
N LYS A 457 -58.13 67.06 -51.81
CA LYS A 457 -57.57 67.11 -50.45
C LYS A 457 -58.35 66.25 -49.46
N LEU A 458 -59.68 66.36 -49.45
CA LEU A 458 -60.52 65.54 -48.56
C LEU A 458 -60.45 64.05 -48.94
N LYS A 459 -60.37 63.72 -50.22
CA LYS A 459 -60.16 62.34 -50.70
C LYS A 459 -58.80 61.80 -50.26
N HIS A 460 -57.73 62.61 -50.35
CA HIS A 460 -56.40 62.22 -49.89
C HIS A 460 -56.34 62.04 -48.37
N GLU A 461 -56.98 62.92 -47.60
CA GLU A 461 -57.05 62.80 -46.15
C GLU A 461 -57.82 61.53 -45.72
N ALA A 462 -58.91 61.20 -46.40
CA ALA A 462 -59.66 59.97 -46.19
C ALA A 462 -58.83 58.71 -46.54
N LEU A 463 -58.11 58.73 -47.67
CA LEU A 463 -57.20 57.65 -48.06
C LEU A 463 -56.05 57.46 -47.07
N LEU A 464 -55.47 58.56 -46.56
CA LEU A 464 -54.42 58.50 -45.54
C LEU A 464 -54.91 57.89 -44.22
N LYS A 465 -56.13 58.23 -43.79
CA LYS A 465 -56.74 57.65 -42.58
C LYS A 465 -57.03 56.15 -42.76
N GLU A 466 -57.49 55.74 -43.93
CA GLU A 466 -57.75 54.32 -44.21
C GLU A 466 -56.46 53.51 -44.31
N LEU A 467 -55.41 54.04 -44.95
CA LEU A 467 -54.08 53.43 -44.98
C LEU A 467 -53.50 53.30 -43.57
N ALA A 468 -53.63 54.33 -42.73
CA ALA A 468 -53.18 54.28 -41.34
C ALA A 468 -53.94 53.21 -40.52
N ARG A 469 -55.24 53.03 -40.78
CA ARG A 469 -56.07 51.98 -40.16
C ARG A 469 -55.62 50.58 -40.61
N GLN A 470 -55.40 50.38 -41.92
CA GLN A 470 -54.90 49.13 -42.48
C GLN A 470 -53.52 48.77 -41.93
N GLU A 471 -52.59 49.74 -41.85
CA GLU A 471 -51.27 49.50 -41.24
C GLU A 471 -51.36 49.11 -39.77
N ALA A 472 -52.33 49.65 -39.01
CA ALA A 472 -52.54 49.27 -37.61
C ALA A 472 -53.08 47.85 -37.49
N GLU A 473 -54.07 47.48 -38.31
CA GLU A 473 -54.63 46.13 -38.37
C GLU A 473 -53.59 45.09 -38.79
N GLU A 474 -52.76 45.39 -39.80
CA GLU A 474 -51.65 44.53 -40.22
C GLU A 474 -50.60 44.35 -39.11
N LYS A 475 -50.27 45.41 -38.36
CA LYS A 475 -49.35 45.33 -37.22
C LYS A 475 -49.92 44.47 -36.10
N GLU A 476 -51.22 44.56 -35.81
CA GLU A 476 -51.87 43.73 -34.79
C GLU A 476 -51.95 42.26 -35.22
N VAL A 477 -52.29 41.97 -36.48
CA VAL A 477 -52.26 40.60 -37.02
C VAL A 477 -50.84 40.03 -36.99
N LEU A 478 -49.83 40.83 -37.32
CA LEU A 478 -48.43 40.40 -37.25
C LEU A 478 -47.99 40.11 -35.81
N LYS A 479 -48.35 40.96 -34.84
CA LYS A 479 -48.08 40.71 -33.42
C LYS A 479 -48.72 39.42 -32.93
N ALA A 480 -50.01 39.21 -33.22
CA ALA A 480 -50.72 37.99 -32.86
C ALA A 480 -50.06 36.74 -33.48
N SER A 481 -49.62 36.81 -34.73
CA SER A 481 -48.85 35.74 -35.40
C SER A 481 -47.52 35.46 -34.69
N LEU A 482 -46.77 36.51 -34.31
CA LEU A 482 -45.52 36.38 -33.57
C LEU A 482 -45.72 35.77 -32.18
N GLU A 483 -46.77 36.14 -31.47
CA GLU A 483 -47.12 35.57 -30.16
C GLU A 483 -47.46 34.08 -30.26
N VAL A 484 -48.24 33.67 -31.26
CA VAL A 484 -48.53 32.26 -31.53
C VAL A 484 -47.26 31.49 -31.88
N ASN A 485 -46.34 32.08 -32.64
CA ASN A 485 -45.05 31.47 -32.96
C ASN A 485 -44.14 31.35 -31.73
N LEU A 486 -44.14 32.35 -30.85
CA LEU A 486 -43.41 32.32 -29.58
C LEU A 486 -43.94 31.21 -28.67
N HIS A 487 -45.27 31.11 -28.52
CA HIS A 487 -45.91 30.06 -27.72
C HIS A 487 -45.54 28.65 -28.23
N LYS A 488 -45.63 28.42 -29.54
CA LYS A 488 -45.22 27.15 -30.15
C LYS A 488 -43.74 26.85 -29.92
N ALA A 489 -42.87 27.86 -29.98
CA ALA A 489 -41.45 27.68 -29.71
C ALA A 489 -41.19 27.32 -28.22
N GLN A 490 -41.95 27.91 -27.29
CA GLN A 490 -41.89 27.60 -25.87
C GLN A 490 -42.36 26.16 -25.58
N GLU A 491 -43.51 25.75 -26.11
CA GLU A 491 -44.02 24.38 -25.96
C GLU A 491 -43.04 23.35 -26.54
N ASN A 492 -42.44 23.62 -27.70
CA ASN A 492 -41.43 22.77 -28.29
C ASN A 492 -40.18 22.64 -27.40
N TYR A 493 -39.76 23.73 -26.76
CA TYR A 493 -38.64 23.73 -25.83
C TYR A 493 -38.96 22.95 -24.55
N GLU A 494 -40.15 23.11 -23.99
CA GLU A 494 -40.62 22.37 -22.82
C GLU A 494 -40.68 20.87 -23.10
N GLN A 495 -41.27 20.45 -24.24
CA GLN A 495 -41.30 19.05 -24.65
C GLN A 495 -39.90 18.46 -24.83
N LEU A 496 -38.94 19.25 -25.34
CA LEU A 496 -37.56 18.80 -25.48
C LEU A 496 -36.91 18.59 -24.10
N ILE A 497 -37.14 19.49 -23.15
CA ILE A 497 -36.67 19.34 -21.77
C ILE A 497 -37.31 18.13 -21.11
N GLU A 498 -38.61 17.92 -21.28
CA GLU A 498 -39.32 16.78 -20.70
C GLU A 498 -38.80 15.45 -21.24
N LYS A 499 -38.59 15.33 -22.55
CA LYS A 499 -37.97 14.15 -23.17
C LYS A 499 -36.58 13.91 -22.61
N ARG A 500 -35.75 14.95 -22.52
CA ARG A 500 -34.41 14.86 -21.91
C ARG A 500 -34.49 14.39 -20.45
N ASN A 501 -35.43 14.91 -19.67
CA ASN A 501 -35.62 14.52 -18.27
C ASN A 501 -36.11 13.07 -18.14
N GLN A 502 -37.00 12.62 -19.03
CA GLN A 502 -37.45 11.23 -19.10
C GLN A 502 -36.27 10.30 -19.44
N GLU A 503 -35.47 10.62 -20.45
CA GLU A 503 -34.26 9.86 -20.78
C GLU A 503 -33.26 9.79 -19.62
N LEU A 504 -33.07 10.89 -18.89
CA LEU A 504 -32.22 10.91 -17.69
C LEU A 504 -32.76 10.00 -16.58
N ARG A 505 -34.08 10.02 -16.34
CA ARG A 505 -34.71 9.12 -15.36
C ARG A 505 -34.58 7.65 -15.77
N GLU A 506 -34.74 7.34 -17.04
CA GLU A 506 -34.54 5.97 -17.53
C GLU A 506 -33.08 5.53 -17.44
N LYS A 507 -32.13 6.40 -17.76
CA LYS A 507 -30.69 6.14 -17.56
C LYS A 507 -30.39 5.89 -16.09
N ALA A 508 -30.90 6.72 -15.19
CA ALA A 508 -30.75 6.53 -13.75
C ALA A 508 -31.32 5.17 -13.29
N LYS A 509 -32.50 4.77 -13.77
CA LYS A 509 -33.07 3.44 -13.47
C LYS A 509 -32.21 2.29 -14.01
N ARG A 510 -31.67 2.42 -15.23
CA ARG A 510 -30.76 1.40 -15.82
C ARG A 510 -29.47 1.30 -15.02
N GLU A 511 -28.89 2.42 -14.61
CA GLU A 511 -27.70 2.47 -13.76
C GLU A 511 -27.98 1.89 -12.37
N GLU A 512 -29.14 2.20 -11.77
CA GLU A 512 -29.54 1.64 -10.48
C GLU A 512 -29.68 0.12 -10.54
N MET A 513 -30.30 -0.43 -11.60
CA MET A 513 -30.37 -1.87 -11.82
C MET A 513 -28.98 -2.51 -11.99
N GLN A 514 -28.05 -1.84 -12.67
CA GLN A 514 -26.67 -2.31 -12.78
C GLN A 514 -25.94 -2.26 -11.42
N ILE A 515 -26.14 -1.20 -10.63
CA ILE A 515 -25.59 -1.07 -9.27
C ILE A 515 -26.15 -2.17 -8.37
N GLN A 516 -27.45 -2.45 -8.43
CA GLN A 516 -28.07 -3.53 -7.64
C GLN A 516 -27.51 -4.90 -8.03
N ARG A 517 -27.37 -5.19 -9.33
CA ARG A 517 -26.73 -6.44 -9.81
C ARG A 517 -25.28 -6.55 -9.35
N ALA A 518 -24.52 -5.45 -9.43
CA ALA A 518 -23.14 -5.40 -8.96
C ALA A 518 -23.05 -5.61 -7.44
N LYS A 519 -23.96 -5.01 -6.66
CA LYS A 519 -24.06 -5.21 -5.20
C LYS A 519 -24.35 -6.66 -4.84
N LEU A 520 -25.35 -7.29 -5.48
CA LEU A 520 -25.67 -8.70 -5.25
C LEU A 520 -24.51 -9.62 -5.63
N ALA A 521 -23.82 -9.35 -6.74
CA ALA A 521 -22.64 -10.11 -7.14
C ALA A 521 -21.48 -9.93 -6.15
N ALA A 522 -21.25 -8.71 -5.65
CA ALA A 522 -20.24 -8.43 -4.64
C ALA A 522 -20.56 -9.14 -3.31
N GLU A 523 -21.82 -9.09 -2.88
CA GLU A 523 -22.27 -9.73 -1.64
C GLU A 523 -22.14 -11.27 -1.71
N ARG A 524 -22.42 -11.89 -2.88
CA ARG A 524 -22.15 -13.33 -3.09
C ARG A 524 -20.66 -13.65 -2.95
N LYS A 525 -19.79 -12.89 -3.61
CA LYS A 525 -18.33 -13.07 -3.48
C LYS A 525 -17.86 -12.86 -2.05
N GLU A 526 -18.44 -11.92 -1.31
CA GLU A 526 -18.11 -11.70 0.10
C GLU A 526 -18.55 -12.90 0.97
N ARG A 527 -19.73 -13.47 0.73
CA ARG A 527 -20.18 -14.70 1.41
C ARG A 527 -19.24 -15.87 1.13
N GLU A 528 -18.91 -16.14 -0.13
CA GLU A 528 -17.98 -17.20 -0.52
C GLU A 528 -16.60 -17.01 0.15
N GLN A 529 -16.10 -15.77 0.21
CA GLN A 529 -14.84 -15.47 0.90
C GLN A 529 -14.94 -15.71 2.41
N LYS A 530 -16.04 -15.31 3.05
CA LYS A 530 -16.28 -15.55 4.47
C LYS A 530 -16.35 -17.04 4.76
N GLU A 531 -17.09 -17.81 3.97
CA GLU A 531 -17.19 -19.27 4.11
C GLU A 531 -15.83 -19.95 3.92
N HIS A 532 -15.02 -19.51 2.96
CA HIS A 532 -13.68 -20.02 2.76
C HIS A 532 -12.75 -19.73 3.96
N LEU A 533 -12.78 -18.50 4.48
CA LEU A 533 -12.01 -18.13 5.67
C LEU A 533 -12.46 -18.92 6.90
N GLU A 534 -13.77 -19.09 7.08
CA GLU A 534 -14.33 -19.89 8.17
C GLU A 534 -13.95 -21.37 8.04
N ALA A 535 -13.97 -21.94 6.83
CA ALA A 535 -13.52 -23.30 6.57
C ALA A 535 -12.03 -23.48 6.91
N LEU A 536 -11.19 -22.51 6.56
CA LEU A 536 -9.78 -22.50 6.96
C LEU A 536 -9.60 -22.42 8.48
N ALA A 537 -10.37 -21.56 9.16
CA ALA A 537 -10.34 -21.44 10.61
C ALA A 537 -10.76 -22.74 11.31
N LYS A 538 -11.84 -23.39 10.84
CA LYS A 538 -12.25 -24.71 11.33
C LYS A 538 -11.19 -25.78 11.09
N ALA A 539 -10.50 -25.74 9.95
CA ALA A 539 -9.44 -26.69 9.65
C ALA A 539 -8.21 -26.49 10.56
N THR A 540 -7.83 -25.25 10.87
CA THR A 540 -6.73 -24.96 11.80
C THR A 540 -7.10 -25.32 13.23
N GLU A 541 -8.33 -25.05 13.65
CA GLU A 541 -8.85 -25.45 14.96
C GLU A 541 -8.82 -26.97 15.14
N ARG A 542 -9.29 -27.75 14.15
CA ARG A 542 -9.20 -29.22 14.19
C ARG A 542 -7.76 -29.72 14.32
N LYS A 543 -6.80 -29.09 13.63
CA LYS A 543 -5.37 -29.42 13.76
C LYS A 543 -4.85 -29.10 15.16
N LEU A 544 -5.28 -27.98 15.74
CA LEU A 544 -4.91 -27.58 17.09
C LEU A 544 -5.48 -28.55 18.14
N GLN A 545 -6.76 -28.92 18.00
CA GLN A 545 -7.42 -29.91 18.86
C GLN A 545 -6.70 -31.26 18.77
N HIS A 546 -6.34 -31.72 17.57
CA HIS A 546 -5.59 -32.96 17.41
C HIS A 546 -4.20 -32.87 18.06
N ALA A 547 -3.47 -31.76 17.88
CA ALA A 547 -2.19 -31.55 18.53
C ALA A 547 -2.31 -31.53 20.07
N ALA A 548 -3.39 -30.95 20.60
CA ALA A 548 -3.68 -30.92 22.03
C ALA A 548 -3.96 -32.34 22.58
N GLN A 549 -4.77 -33.14 21.88
CA GLN A 549 -5.04 -34.54 22.23
C GLN A 549 -3.76 -35.37 22.27
N VAL A 550 -2.92 -35.26 21.24
CA VAL A 550 -1.62 -35.97 21.19
C VAL A 550 -0.71 -35.52 22.34
N ALA A 551 -0.68 -34.23 22.66
CA ALA A 551 0.09 -33.71 23.79
C ALA A 551 -0.43 -34.28 25.13
N GLU A 552 -1.75 -34.34 25.31
CA GLU A 552 -2.38 -34.92 26.50
C GLU A 552 -2.05 -36.42 26.64
N GLU A 553 -2.18 -37.20 25.56
CA GLU A 553 -1.81 -38.61 25.55
C GLU A 553 -0.34 -38.82 25.95
N VAL A 554 0.58 -37.99 25.45
CA VAL A 554 2.00 -38.05 25.83
C VAL A 554 2.20 -37.74 27.31
N VAL A 555 1.47 -36.75 27.85
CA VAL A 555 1.52 -36.43 29.28
C VAL A 555 0.99 -37.60 30.11
N GLN A 556 -0.15 -38.18 29.72
CA GLN A 556 -0.72 -39.35 30.39
C GLN A 556 0.23 -40.56 30.34
N GLN A 557 0.86 -40.83 29.20
CA GLN A 557 1.85 -41.90 29.07
C GLN A 557 3.07 -41.67 29.97
N LYS A 558 3.57 -40.43 30.06
CA LYS A 558 4.64 -40.07 30.99
C LYS A 558 4.22 -40.28 32.44
N ALA A 559 3.02 -39.84 32.82
CA ALA A 559 2.48 -40.06 34.17
C ALA A 559 2.41 -41.56 34.50
N ARG A 560 1.87 -42.39 33.61
CA ARG A 560 1.84 -43.86 33.78
C ARG A 560 3.24 -44.44 33.98
N LYS A 561 4.21 -44.03 33.16
CA LYS A 561 5.62 -44.48 33.30
C LYS A 561 6.23 -44.07 34.64
N VAL A 562 5.96 -42.85 35.10
CA VAL A 562 6.44 -42.37 36.41
C VAL A 562 5.83 -43.19 37.56
N VAL A 563 4.54 -43.50 37.50
CA VAL A 563 3.86 -44.33 38.51
C VAL A 563 4.47 -45.74 38.53
N LEU A 564 4.65 -46.38 37.37
CA LEU A 564 5.28 -47.71 37.30
C LEU A 564 6.71 -47.70 37.86
N SER A 565 7.53 -46.72 37.48
CA SER A 565 8.89 -46.58 38.00
C SER A 565 8.91 -46.36 39.52
N ARG A 566 7.95 -45.58 40.06
CA ARG A 566 7.80 -45.41 41.52
C ARG A 566 7.47 -46.73 42.21
N LEU A 567 6.52 -47.49 41.67
CA LEU A 567 6.13 -48.80 42.22
C LEU A 567 7.29 -49.81 42.20
N GLU A 568 8.07 -49.84 41.12
CA GLU A 568 9.27 -50.67 41.03
C GLU A 568 10.32 -50.28 42.07
N LYS A 569 10.58 -48.98 42.24
CA LYS A 569 11.48 -48.47 43.27
C LYS A 569 10.98 -48.81 44.66
N GLU A 570 9.67 -48.73 44.92
CA GLU A 570 9.09 -49.10 46.21
C GLU A 570 9.26 -50.61 46.49
N LYS A 571 9.02 -51.48 45.50
CA LYS A 571 9.29 -52.92 45.62
C LYS A 571 10.76 -53.19 45.93
N MET A 572 11.67 -52.54 45.22
CA MET A 572 13.10 -52.68 45.46
C MET A 572 13.50 -52.19 46.85
N GLN A 573 12.94 -51.06 47.30
CA GLN A 573 13.15 -50.55 48.65
C GLN A 573 12.65 -51.53 49.72
N LYS A 574 11.48 -52.18 49.52
CA LYS A 574 10.98 -53.22 50.43
C LYS A 574 11.93 -54.41 50.53
N VAL A 575 12.42 -54.92 49.40
CA VAL A 575 13.40 -56.02 49.38
C VAL A 575 14.71 -55.61 50.06
N ASN A 576 15.21 -54.40 49.79
CA ASN A 576 16.42 -53.90 50.43
C ASN A 576 16.25 -53.75 51.95
N LYS A 577 15.09 -53.25 52.40
CA LYS A 577 14.74 -53.17 53.82
C LYS A 577 14.78 -54.56 54.48
N GLN A 578 14.13 -55.56 53.87
CA GLN A 578 14.16 -56.94 54.36
C GLN A 578 15.57 -57.52 54.44
N LYS A 579 16.42 -57.26 53.45
CA LYS A 579 17.83 -57.69 53.50
C LYS A 579 18.57 -57.06 54.66
N VAL A 580 18.37 -55.76 54.91
CA VAL A 580 18.99 -55.06 56.05
C VAL A 580 18.50 -55.66 57.37
N GLU A 581 17.19 -55.87 57.52
CA GLU A 581 16.61 -56.53 58.71
C GLU A 581 17.20 -57.93 58.93
N GLN A 582 17.33 -58.74 57.86
CA GLN A 582 17.97 -60.05 57.94
C GLN A 582 19.44 -59.95 58.39
N TYR A 583 20.22 -59.01 57.84
CA TYR A 583 21.60 -58.79 58.26
C TYR A 583 21.70 -58.34 59.72
N GLU A 584 20.78 -57.49 60.19
CA GLU A 584 20.70 -57.10 61.59
C GLU A 584 20.35 -58.28 62.48
N ASP A 585 19.39 -59.13 62.08
CA ASP A 585 19.04 -60.35 62.81
C ASP A 585 20.20 -61.34 62.88
N PHE A 586 20.93 -61.54 61.77
CA PHE A 586 22.15 -62.35 61.77
C PHE A 586 23.18 -61.79 62.76
N ARG A 587 23.44 -60.48 62.71
CA ARG A 587 24.35 -59.83 63.67
C ARG A 587 23.87 -59.97 65.11
N ARG A 588 22.57 -59.82 65.38
CA ARG A 588 21.99 -60.02 66.72
C ARG A 588 22.21 -61.45 67.20
N ARG A 589 21.98 -62.45 66.36
CA ARG A 589 22.25 -63.86 66.69
C ARG A 589 23.73 -64.13 66.93
N GLU A 590 24.61 -63.57 66.09
CA GLU A 590 26.06 -63.68 66.29
C GLU A 590 26.50 -63.07 67.63
N ILE A 591 25.95 -61.91 68.00
CA ILE A 591 26.19 -61.27 69.29
C ILE A 591 25.67 -62.16 70.43
N LEU A 592 24.46 -62.71 70.33
CA LEU A 592 23.89 -63.62 71.33
C LEU A 592 24.76 -64.86 71.52
N LEU A 593 25.17 -65.53 70.44
CA LEU A 593 26.10 -66.68 70.49
C LEU A 593 27.47 -66.30 71.06
N SER A 594 27.93 -65.06 70.84
CA SER A 594 29.15 -64.54 71.44
C SER A 594 29.00 -64.32 72.95
N ILE A 595 27.85 -63.83 73.40
CA ILE A 595 27.50 -63.67 74.81
C ILE A 595 27.40 -65.04 75.48
N GLU A 596 26.67 -65.99 74.89
CA GLU A 596 26.52 -67.36 75.39
C GLU A 596 27.89 -68.04 75.58
N ARG A 597 28.76 -68.02 74.56
CA ARG A 597 30.14 -68.54 74.67
C ARG A 597 30.98 -67.81 75.73
N LYS A 598 30.70 -66.54 76.04
CA LYS A 598 31.37 -65.82 77.15
C LYS A 598 30.81 -66.26 78.50
N LEU A 599 29.50 -66.47 78.59
CA LEU A 599 28.84 -66.98 79.80
C LEU A 599 29.31 -68.39 80.12
N GLU A 600 29.30 -69.32 79.15
CA GLU A 600 29.83 -70.68 79.31
C GLU A 600 31.28 -70.69 79.80
N ARG A 601 32.15 -69.86 79.19
CA ARG A 601 33.53 -69.70 79.66
C ARG A 601 33.59 -69.14 81.08
N SER A 602 32.75 -68.17 81.41
CA SER A 602 32.70 -67.59 82.76
C SER A 602 32.20 -68.60 83.80
N GLU A 603 31.23 -69.45 83.45
CA GLU A 603 30.74 -70.55 84.29
C GLU A 603 31.80 -71.62 84.48
N GLN A 604 32.54 -71.97 83.43
CA GLN A 604 33.65 -72.91 83.51
C GLN A 604 34.76 -72.38 84.44
N ILE A 605 35.16 -71.12 84.27
CA ILE A 605 36.11 -70.45 85.17
C ILE A 605 35.56 -70.40 86.60
N PHE A 606 34.26 -70.16 86.79
CA PHE A 606 33.63 -70.14 88.11
C PHE A 606 33.66 -71.52 88.78
N LYS A 607 33.36 -72.60 88.03
CA LYS A 607 33.47 -73.99 88.49
C LYS A 607 34.91 -74.32 88.87
N GLU A 608 35.88 -74.01 88.02
CA GLU A 608 37.32 -74.19 88.30
C GLU A 608 37.77 -73.39 89.53
N LYS A 609 37.34 -72.14 89.68
CA LYS A 609 37.62 -71.36 90.90
C LYS A 609 37.02 -72.00 92.14
N LYS A 610 35.80 -72.53 92.05
CA LYS A 610 35.14 -73.23 93.16
C LYS A 610 35.87 -74.52 93.52
N THR A 611 36.28 -75.34 92.54
CA THR A 611 37.06 -76.56 92.81
C THR A 611 38.43 -76.24 93.38
N VAL A 612 39.12 -75.21 92.89
CA VAL A 612 40.39 -74.73 93.47
C VAL A 612 40.18 -74.26 94.92
N GLN A 613 39.09 -73.54 95.20
CA GLN A 613 38.76 -73.11 96.55
C GLN A 613 38.44 -74.29 97.48
N GLU A 614 37.70 -75.29 97.00
CA GLU A 614 37.40 -76.52 97.74
C GLU A 614 38.66 -77.35 97.99
N ASN A 615 39.52 -77.52 96.99
CA ASN A 615 40.82 -78.16 97.12
C ASN A 615 41.72 -77.43 98.13
N ALA A 616 41.77 -76.09 98.07
CA ALA A 616 42.50 -75.28 99.06
C ALA A 616 41.95 -75.48 100.48
N ARG A 617 40.62 -75.56 100.66
CA ARG A 617 39.99 -75.89 101.96
C ARG A 617 40.33 -77.31 102.41
N LEU A 618 40.33 -78.31 101.51
CA LEU A 618 40.71 -79.68 101.82
C LEU A 618 42.18 -79.79 102.23
N VAL A 619 43.09 -79.14 101.50
CA VAL A 619 44.51 -79.06 101.85
C VAL A 619 44.67 -78.37 103.20
N ALA A 620 43.99 -77.26 103.45
CA ALA A 620 44.03 -76.59 104.75
C ALA A 620 43.53 -77.50 105.90
N ARG A 621 42.45 -78.27 105.68
CA ARG A 621 41.98 -79.29 106.64
C ARG A 621 43.02 -80.39 106.84
N ALA A 622 43.62 -80.92 105.77
CA ALA A 622 44.65 -81.95 105.86
C ALA A 622 45.90 -81.42 106.60
N SER A 623 46.36 -80.21 106.28
CA SER A 623 47.45 -79.53 106.97
C SER A 623 47.12 -79.26 108.45
N PHE A 624 45.87 -78.94 108.76
CA PHE A 624 45.41 -78.83 110.15
C PHE A 624 45.52 -80.17 110.88
N HIS A 625 45.03 -81.27 110.30
CA HIS A 625 45.15 -82.60 110.90
C HIS A 625 46.62 -83.02 111.09
N VAL A 626 47.51 -82.73 110.13
CA VAL A 626 48.95 -82.98 110.28
C VAL A 626 49.53 -82.12 111.41
N ARG A 627 49.17 -80.83 111.49
CA ARG A 627 49.58 -79.96 112.60
C ARG A 627 49.05 -80.45 113.95
N GLU A 628 47.81 -80.93 114.04
CA GLU A 628 47.26 -81.53 115.26
C GLU A 628 48.02 -82.80 115.63
N LYS A 629 48.27 -83.72 114.69
CA LYS A 629 49.08 -84.93 114.94
C LYS A 629 50.48 -84.59 115.44
N VAL A 630 51.17 -83.65 114.80
CA VAL A 630 52.48 -83.19 115.27
C VAL A 630 52.36 -82.55 116.65
N ARG A 631 51.29 -81.80 116.93
CA ARG A 631 51.05 -81.22 118.25
C ARG A 631 50.80 -82.30 119.30
N GLU A 632 49.99 -83.33 119.01
CA GLU A 632 49.74 -84.50 119.84
C GLU A 632 51.03 -85.28 120.13
N GLU A 633 51.85 -85.55 119.11
CA GLU A 633 53.15 -86.21 119.23
C GLU A 633 54.13 -85.38 120.08
N THR A 634 54.14 -84.05 119.91
CA THR A 634 54.94 -83.15 120.76
C THR A 634 54.37 -83.08 122.18
N ASN A 635 53.05 -83.19 122.36
CA ASN A 635 52.36 -83.24 123.66
C ASN A 635 52.55 -84.56 124.42
N MET A 636 53.23 -85.54 123.83
CA MET A 636 53.64 -86.77 124.53
C MET A 636 54.90 -86.59 125.38
N ARG A 637 55.63 -85.47 125.24
CA ARG A 637 56.79 -85.10 126.09
C ARG A 637 56.62 -83.71 126.71
N THR A 638 55.44 -83.45 127.28
CA THR A 638 55.24 -82.26 128.11
C THR A 638 55.98 -82.41 129.43
N PHE A 639 56.55 -81.31 129.94
CA PHE A 639 57.27 -81.28 131.21
C PHE A 639 56.43 -81.91 132.33
N ASP A 640 55.13 -81.61 132.39
CA ASP A 640 54.20 -82.17 133.40
C ASP A 640 54.06 -83.71 133.31
N LYS A 641 54.07 -84.29 132.10
CA LYS A 641 54.07 -85.74 131.90
C LYS A 641 55.41 -86.38 132.29
N MET A 642 56.54 -85.74 131.94
CA MET A 642 57.86 -86.22 132.36
C MET A 642 58.06 -86.09 133.87
N VAL A 643 57.51 -85.06 134.52
CA VAL A 643 57.49 -84.92 135.98
C VAL A 643 56.65 -86.03 136.61
N SER A 644 55.47 -86.32 136.08
CA SER A 644 54.63 -87.44 136.57
C SER A 644 55.30 -88.81 136.38
N GLU A 645 55.96 -89.05 135.24
CA GLU A 645 56.74 -90.28 135.02
C GLU A 645 57.98 -90.36 135.93
N ALA A 646 58.66 -89.23 136.19
CA ALA A 646 59.78 -89.18 137.13
C ALA A 646 59.34 -89.39 138.58
N GLU A 647 58.19 -88.86 139.00
CA GLU A 647 57.58 -89.15 140.30
C GLU A 647 57.22 -90.64 140.45
N LEU A 648 56.66 -91.25 139.41
CA LEU A 648 56.38 -92.69 139.37
C LEU A 648 57.67 -93.53 139.44
N HIS A 649 58.71 -93.19 138.69
CA HIS A 649 60.00 -93.88 138.76
C HIS A 649 60.69 -93.71 140.13
N ALA A 650 60.65 -92.52 140.73
CA ALA A 650 61.19 -92.27 142.07
C ALA A 650 60.44 -93.03 143.18
N SER A 651 59.18 -93.38 142.96
CA SER A 651 58.39 -94.20 143.88
C SER A 651 58.69 -95.70 143.79
N LEU A 652 59.29 -96.17 142.68
CA LEU A 652 59.62 -97.59 142.44
C LEU A 652 61.03 -97.99 142.90
N ASP A 653 61.96 -97.05 143.09
CA ASP A 653 63.34 -97.29 143.58
C ASP A 653 63.50 -97.29 145.11
N LYS A 654 62.41 -97.54 145.86
CA LYS A 654 62.47 -97.87 147.30
C LYS A 654 62.16 -99.35 147.53
N LYS A 655 63.14 -100.20 147.23
CA LYS A 655 63.45 -101.44 147.98
C LYS A 655 64.84 -101.95 147.66
#